data_AF-A0A1W9H2U7-F1
#
_entry.id   AF-A0A1W9H2U7-F1
#
_cell.length_a   1.000
_cell.length_b   1.000
_cell.length_c   1.000
_cell.angle_alpha   90.00
_cell.angle_beta   90.00
_cell.angle_gamma   90.00
#
_symmetry.space_group_name_H-M   'P 1'
#
loop_
_entity.id
_entity.type
_entity.pdbx_description
1 polymer ?
#
loop_
_entity_poly.entity_id
_entity_poly.type
_entity_poly.pdbx_seq_one_letter_code
_entity_poly.pdbx_strand_id
1 'polypeptide(L)'
;MIRRLLLASLLASTAAAAQTPPANPPKAKWDVNAPPGMATREVKLDVAEGSWMNVDVSPDGKTIAFDLLGDIYTMPIAGGAPTRIASGLAYDQQPRFSPDGKRIAFVSDRGGGDNVWLMNLDGGDKRQLTKEDFRLLNQPSWSPDGRFIVAKKHFTTQRSLGTGEVWLYHVSGGGGVQLVKRASEVLQKELGEPIFAPDGKGIYYTRNVTPGPIFEYAQNSNTDLFHIERYDLDSGEVTTVAQGVGGSVRPTPSPDGKLIAFVRRERARSKLYVKDLVSGAERKVYDALDQDVQETWAVTGVYPNMVWTPDSRQIVFWAGGKLRRVGADGAGAAEIPFRVNDSRVVIDATHPPVEVAPAKFGTKMARWAAVSPDGRQVVFETLGKLWIKPTAGGSARRLTSAKDGFELWPSWSRDGKQIVFVAWNDQTLGRVAVVPASGGAARVVTPQPGHYALPRFSPDGKTIAFERRAGEGLTADNWSENPGIYRIAATGGAMTRVAKDGGNPQWGASNDRLFFTATEKGKLQLVSTDLNGEAKRAHATGELVNDYQVSPDGGFVAFRQNYQAFVMPLMPGTQDVSTDQKGGPLPVTKVSADGANFINWSSKGVHWSLGPTLYSADLGQLFASAPPAEGAAKFAPPSSGVSLAMEVASDKPSGTVVLAGARLVTMAAADGGIIDDGVIVIQGDRIAAIGPRASVSVPAGAKIIDVKGKTIIPGLIDAHAHGPQGEDELVPQQNWSALANLALGTTTIHDPSSRAAEILAAAEMQRAGVILAPRTFSTAEIIYGAKAPGIYAQIDSYEDALAHVRRLKAEGAMSVKNYNQPRREQRQMVVKAAQAEGLHVVPEGGSLFNLDVSLVMDGNSTVEHNVPLSVFYQDVVQLWSQTKTNYTPTLVVTFGGPAGDPYWRSHTDVWKHPILTRHEPPGALAAANVRRGLAADEDYVDDDSAREAKKLADKGVMVSIGAHGQQAGLGPHWEMWSFARGGWSPIEALRAATIMPATSLGYAKDIGSLEVGKLADLVVLDADPTQDIRNSDKVHRVMLGGHLYDPLTMDEVDTGTRKKAPYWWQSEGKASAGGTAAGHSDGDV
;
A
#
# COMPACT_ATOMS: atom_id res chain seq x y z
N MET A 1 58.38 43.30 70.50
CA MET A 1 57.55 42.64 71.54
C MET A 1 56.70 41.56 70.87
N ILE A 2 56.93 40.29 71.24
CA ILE A 2 55.93 39.20 71.50
C ILE A 2 54.71 39.15 70.55
N ARG A 3 54.38 38.08 69.79
CA ARG A 3 54.27 36.64 70.12
C ARG A 3 54.14 35.79 68.83
N ARG A 4 54.63 34.54 68.91
CA ARG A 4 54.53 33.44 67.93
C ARG A 4 53.14 32.80 67.88
N LEU A 5 52.76 32.18 66.76
CA LEU A 5 52.17 30.83 66.71
C LEU A 5 52.28 30.20 65.30
N LEU A 6 52.70 28.93 65.27
CA LEU A 6 52.89 28.08 64.10
C LEU A 6 51.56 27.77 63.39
N LEU A 7 51.60 27.51 62.07
CA LEU A 7 50.84 26.39 61.49
C LEU A 7 51.52 25.88 60.21
N ALA A 8 51.65 24.56 60.12
CA ALA A 8 52.39 23.81 59.12
C ALA A 8 51.63 23.62 57.80
N SER A 9 52.39 23.59 56.71
CA SER A 9 52.00 23.30 55.34
C SER A 9 51.67 21.81 55.11
N LEU A 10 50.50 21.54 54.53
CA LEU A 10 50.13 20.26 53.93
C LEU A 10 49.66 20.51 52.49
N LEU A 11 50.39 19.94 51.55
CA LEU A 11 50.06 19.88 50.12
C LEU A 11 48.88 18.92 49.91
N ALA A 12 47.80 19.42 49.31
CA ALA A 12 46.74 18.60 48.73
C ALA A 12 46.65 18.89 47.23
N SER A 13 46.95 17.87 46.43
CA SER A 13 46.83 17.83 44.97
C SER A 13 45.36 17.98 44.54
N THR A 14 45.02 19.08 43.88
CA THR A 14 43.73 19.25 43.21
C THR A 14 43.76 18.53 41.86
N ALA A 15 43.07 17.40 41.80
CA ALA A 15 42.75 16.73 40.55
C ALA A 15 41.83 17.65 39.72
N ALA A 16 42.27 17.99 38.51
CA ALA A 16 41.44 18.68 37.53
C ALA A 16 40.32 17.73 37.09
N ALA A 17 39.09 18.00 37.54
CA ALA A 17 37.90 17.34 37.03
C ALA A 17 37.73 17.71 35.55
N ALA A 18 37.90 16.73 34.67
CA ALA A 18 37.56 16.85 33.27
C ALA A 18 36.06 17.17 33.15
N GLN A 19 35.73 18.35 32.63
CA GLN A 19 34.36 18.74 32.32
C GLN A 19 33.84 17.78 31.25
N THR A 20 32.83 17.01 31.62
CA THR A 20 32.04 16.19 30.70
C THR A 20 31.46 17.12 29.63
N PRO A 21 31.60 16.83 28.33
CA PRO A 21 30.97 17.64 27.30
C PRO A 21 29.46 17.70 27.55
N PRO A 22 28.79 18.84 27.29
CA PRO A 22 27.36 18.97 27.52
C PRO A 22 26.63 17.88 26.72
N ALA A 23 25.78 17.13 27.41
CA ALA A 23 24.88 16.17 26.77
C ALA A 23 24.11 16.90 25.65
N ASN A 24 24.05 16.29 24.46
CA ASN A 24 23.20 16.79 23.38
C ASN A 24 21.78 17.04 23.95
N PRO A 25 21.17 18.20 23.66
CA PRO A 25 19.80 18.46 24.10
C PRO A 25 18.90 17.31 23.62
N PRO A 26 17.95 16.84 24.45
CA PRO A 26 17.06 15.77 24.04
C PRO A 26 16.33 16.19 22.75
N LYS A 27 16.34 15.32 21.74
CA LYS A 27 15.55 15.52 20.52
C LYS A 27 14.11 15.81 20.93
N ALA A 28 13.52 16.88 20.41
CA ALA A 28 12.13 17.21 20.66
C ALA A 28 11.24 16.01 20.25
N LYS A 29 10.35 15.57 21.14
CA LYS A 29 9.41 14.48 20.86
C LYS A 29 8.38 14.95 19.83
N TRP A 30 8.01 14.09 18.87
CA TRP A 30 6.93 14.40 17.92
C TRP A 30 5.61 14.60 18.67
N ASP A 31 4.90 15.69 18.37
CA ASP A 31 3.59 16.01 18.91
C ASP A 31 2.56 15.96 17.78
N VAL A 32 1.60 15.05 17.89
CA VAL A 32 0.52 14.88 16.89
C VAL A 32 -0.33 16.14 16.73
N ASN A 33 -0.48 16.95 17.79
CA ASN A 33 -1.25 18.20 17.73
C ASN A 33 -0.47 19.37 17.13
N ALA A 34 0.86 19.30 17.14
CA ALA A 34 1.76 20.33 16.64
C ALA A 34 2.95 19.69 15.91
N PRO A 35 2.71 18.97 14.78
CA PRO A 35 3.73 18.19 14.11
C PRO A 35 4.89 19.10 13.65
N PRO A 36 6.16 18.80 14.05
CA PRO A 36 7.29 19.66 13.79
C PRO A 36 7.48 20.00 12.30
N GLY A 37 7.46 21.30 11.98
CA GLY A 37 7.72 21.80 10.63
C GLY A 37 6.57 21.60 9.64
N MET A 38 5.38 21.18 10.07
CA MET A 38 4.17 21.15 9.26
C MET A 38 3.30 22.36 9.60
N ALA A 39 2.86 23.09 8.58
CA ALA A 39 1.95 24.22 8.78
C ALA A 39 0.52 23.69 8.96
N THR A 40 -0.13 24.06 10.06
CA THR A 40 -1.54 23.77 10.31
C THR A 40 -2.41 24.98 10.03
N ARG A 41 -3.68 24.74 9.70
CA ARG A 41 -4.71 25.78 9.61
C ARG A 41 -6.05 25.24 10.06
N GLU A 42 -6.98 26.15 10.31
CA GLU A 42 -8.36 25.79 10.64
C GLU A 42 -9.26 25.78 9.41
N VAL A 43 -10.19 24.82 9.35
CA VAL A 43 -11.36 24.82 8.48
C VAL A 43 -12.62 25.02 9.31
N LYS A 44 -13.62 25.71 8.77
CA LYS A 44 -14.86 26.00 9.50
C LYS A 44 -15.87 24.89 9.33
N LEU A 45 -16.61 24.59 10.39
CA LEU A 45 -17.76 23.69 10.35
C LEU A 45 -18.99 24.44 10.87
N ASP A 46 -20.10 24.34 10.14
CA ASP A 46 -21.43 24.75 10.61
C ASP A 46 -22.42 23.65 10.22
N VAL A 47 -22.68 22.73 11.15
CA VAL A 47 -23.39 21.49 10.87
C VAL A 47 -24.40 21.16 11.97
N ALA A 48 -25.52 20.59 11.55
CA ALA A 48 -26.52 19.96 12.43
C ALA A 48 -26.63 18.45 12.16
N GLU A 49 -25.69 17.90 11.41
CA GLU A 49 -25.56 16.49 11.07
C GLU A 49 -24.10 16.08 11.25
N GLY A 50 -23.89 14.85 11.68
CA GLY A 50 -22.56 14.30 11.95
C GLY A 50 -22.46 12.84 11.60
N SER A 51 -21.28 12.39 11.19
CA SER A 51 -21.01 11.03 10.77
C SER A 51 -20.39 10.22 11.92
N TRP A 52 -20.86 8.99 12.12
CA TRP A 52 -20.28 8.02 13.06
C TRP A 52 -20.10 8.54 14.51
N MET A 53 -21.08 9.28 15.03
CA MET A 53 -20.97 9.92 16.35
C MET A 53 -21.21 8.94 17.51
N ASN A 54 -20.23 8.76 18.39
CA ASN A 54 -20.44 8.00 19.63
C ASN A 54 -21.11 8.91 20.68
N VAL A 55 -22.05 8.38 21.46
CA VAL A 55 -22.76 9.14 22.51
C VAL A 55 -22.81 8.41 23.84
N ASP A 56 -22.73 9.16 24.93
CA ASP A 56 -22.95 8.70 26.31
C ASP A 56 -23.79 9.71 27.10
N VAL A 57 -24.47 9.26 28.17
CA VAL A 57 -25.37 10.07 29.00
C VAL A 57 -24.81 10.14 30.42
N SER A 58 -24.85 11.33 31.02
CA SER A 58 -24.37 11.53 32.39
C SER A 58 -25.18 10.71 33.40
N PRO A 59 -24.59 10.29 34.54
CA PRO A 59 -25.30 9.48 35.54
C PRO A 59 -26.57 10.14 36.13
N ASP A 60 -26.67 11.47 36.07
CA ASP A 60 -27.86 12.21 36.50
C ASP A 60 -28.93 12.37 35.39
N GLY A 61 -28.63 11.91 34.17
CA GLY A 61 -29.54 11.88 33.02
C GLY A 61 -29.76 13.23 32.34
N LYS A 62 -28.97 14.27 32.69
CA LYS A 62 -29.21 15.65 32.22
C LYS A 62 -28.35 16.07 31.05
N THR A 63 -27.18 15.46 30.88
CA THR A 63 -26.16 15.87 29.92
C THR A 63 -25.78 14.69 29.06
N ILE A 64 -25.46 14.95 27.79
CA ILE A 64 -24.83 13.98 26.90
C ILE A 64 -23.41 14.41 26.57
N ALA A 65 -22.53 13.45 26.35
CA ALA A 65 -21.23 13.65 25.71
C ALA A 65 -21.25 12.93 24.37
N PHE A 66 -20.72 13.56 23.32
CA PHE A 66 -20.60 12.94 22.01
C PHE A 66 -19.35 13.43 21.27
N ASP A 67 -18.87 12.63 20.32
CA ASP A 67 -17.79 13.04 19.42
C ASP A 67 -18.28 13.43 18.03
N LEU A 68 -17.52 14.29 17.36
CA LEU A 68 -17.72 14.70 15.98
C LEU A 68 -16.37 15.07 15.35
N LEU A 69 -15.91 14.29 14.36
CA LEU A 69 -14.66 14.51 13.62
C LEU A 69 -13.45 14.78 14.52
N GLY A 70 -13.21 13.90 15.50
CA GLY A 70 -12.04 13.95 16.38
C GLY A 70 -12.11 14.92 17.54
N ASP A 71 -13.24 15.59 17.76
CA ASP A 71 -13.48 16.45 18.91
C ASP A 71 -14.60 15.90 19.81
N ILE A 72 -14.55 16.21 21.11
CA ILE A 72 -15.57 15.80 22.09
C ILE A 72 -16.35 17.01 22.60
N TYR A 73 -17.67 16.85 22.66
CA TYR A 73 -18.63 17.86 23.09
C TYR A 73 -19.48 17.37 24.25
N THR A 74 -20.02 18.32 25.03
CA THR A 74 -21.11 18.08 25.98
C THR A 74 -22.28 19.00 25.71
N MET A 75 -23.51 18.52 25.93
CA MET A 75 -24.71 19.36 25.87
C MET A 75 -25.85 18.80 26.73
N PRO A 76 -26.89 19.60 27.06
CA PRO A 76 -28.10 19.08 27.69
C PRO A 76 -28.75 17.97 26.85
N ILE A 77 -29.31 16.95 27.49
CA ILE A 77 -29.98 15.83 26.80
C ILE A 77 -31.21 16.26 25.98
N ALA A 78 -31.75 17.45 26.26
CA ALA A 78 -32.83 18.05 25.47
C ALA A 78 -32.34 18.64 24.12
N GLY A 79 -31.02 18.70 23.90
CA GLY A 79 -30.39 19.33 22.76
C GLY A 79 -29.96 20.78 23.02
N GLY A 80 -29.36 21.41 22.02
CA GLY A 80 -28.91 22.81 22.06
C GLY A 80 -27.54 23.02 21.43
N ALA A 81 -26.90 24.15 21.81
CA ALA A 81 -25.54 24.46 21.41
C ALA A 81 -24.54 23.65 22.27
N PRO A 82 -23.72 22.76 21.67
CA PRO A 82 -22.77 21.95 22.42
C PRO A 82 -21.54 22.76 22.88
N THR A 83 -20.97 22.39 24.02
CA THR A 83 -19.68 22.90 24.51
C THR A 83 -18.57 21.94 24.11
N ARG A 84 -17.59 22.40 23.33
CA ARG A 84 -16.38 21.64 22.96
C ARG A 84 -15.44 21.52 24.16
N ILE A 85 -15.10 20.31 24.59
CA ILE A 85 -14.25 20.03 25.77
C ILE A 85 -12.94 19.32 25.41
N ALA A 86 -12.83 18.78 24.20
CA ALA A 86 -11.59 18.29 23.63
C ALA A 86 -11.47 18.75 22.16
N SER A 87 -10.25 19.15 21.78
CA SER A 87 -9.97 19.86 20.52
C SER A 87 -8.53 19.65 20.09
N GLY A 88 -8.28 19.57 18.79
CA GLY A 88 -6.91 19.59 18.25
C GLY A 88 -6.82 18.95 16.87
N LEU A 89 -5.60 18.55 16.50
CA LEU A 89 -5.39 17.68 15.34
C LEU A 89 -5.57 16.21 15.75
N ALA A 90 -5.23 15.85 16.99
CA ALA A 90 -5.47 14.52 17.57
C ALA A 90 -6.95 14.13 17.47
N TYR A 91 -7.21 12.85 17.23
CA TYR A 91 -8.56 12.32 17.03
C TYR A 91 -9.11 11.78 18.35
N ASP A 92 -9.87 12.63 19.06
CA ASP A 92 -10.52 12.28 20.34
C ASP A 92 -11.93 11.71 20.09
N GLN A 93 -12.23 10.54 20.66
CA GLN A 93 -13.50 9.82 20.38
C GLN A 93 -13.94 8.88 21.52
N GLN A 94 -15.14 8.30 21.39
CA GLN A 94 -15.74 7.32 22.30
C GLN A 94 -15.82 7.79 23.76
N PRO A 95 -16.38 8.99 24.05
CA PRO A 95 -16.48 9.50 25.40
C PRO A 95 -17.40 8.61 26.26
N ARG A 96 -17.01 8.38 27.52
CA ARG A 96 -17.80 7.68 28.55
C ARG A 96 -17.68 8.36 29.91
N PHE A 97 -18.80 8.78 30.49
CA PHE A 97 -18.85 9.34 31.83
C PHE A 97 -18.45 8.31 32.88
N SER A 98 -17.70 8.76 33.89
CA SER A 98 -17.51 7.97 35.10
C SER A 98 -18.83 7.84 35.88
N PRO A 99 -19.03 6.77 36.68
CA PRO A 99 -20.27 6.58 37.44
C PRO A 99 -20.61 7.71 38.43
N ASP A 100 -19.60 8.46 38.88
CA ASP A 100 -19.76 9.63 39.74
C ASP A 100 -19.99 10.95 38.97
N GLY A 101 -19.96 10.90 37.63
CA GLY A 101 -20.17 12.04 36.73
C GLY A 101 -19.03 13.07 36.69
N LYS A 102 -17.89 12.82 37.34
CA LYS A 102 -16.81 13.81 37.48
C LYS A 102 -15.77 13.76 36.36
N ARG A 103 -15.64 12.62 35.68
CA ARG A 103 -14.61 12.36 34.67
C ARG A 103 -15.22 11.76 33.42
N ILE A 104 -14.46 11.84 32.33
CA ILE A 104 -14.75 11.19 31.05
C ILE A 104 -13.54 10.31 30.69
N ALA A 105 -13.80 9.05 30.36
CA ALA A 105 -12.86 8.20 29.63
C ALA A 105 -13.10 8.37 28.13
N PHE A 106 -12.03 8.40 27.34
CA PHE A 106 -12.12 8.56 25.89
C PHE A 106 -10.89 7.95 25.22
N VAL A 107 -10.94 7.76 23.90
CA VAL A 107 -9.82 7.30 23.08
C VAL A 107 -9.15 8.51 22.44
N SER A 108 -7.82 8.52 22.40
CA SER A 108 -7.05 9.56 21.72
C SER A 108 -5.72 9.05 21.20
N ASP A 109 -5.37 9.49 19.99
CA ASP A 109 -4.09 9.25 19.32
C ASP A 109 -3.03 10.32 19.64
N ARG A 110 -3.31 11.29 20.52
CA ARG A 110 -2.38 12.39 20.84
C ARG A 110 -1.01 11.94 21.36
N GLY A 111 -0.93 10.73 21.92
CA GLY A 111 0.30 10.11 22.40
C GLY A 111 1.07 9.37 21.30
N GLY A 112 0.54 9.38 20.07
CA GLY A 112 1.02 8.68 18.90
C GLY A 112 -0.01 7.69 18.35
N GLY A 113 -0.39 6.69 19.16
CA GLY A 113 -1.42 5.71 18.80
C GLY A 113 -2.62 5.73 19.75
N ASP A 114 -3.74 5.16 19.29
CA ASP A 114 -4.99 5.06 20.05
C ASP A 114 -4.77 4.45 21.43
N ASN A 115 -5.06 5.23 22.46
CA ASN A 115 -4.99 4.78 23.83
C ASN A 115 -6.20 5.31 24.60
N VAL A 116 -6.46 4.74 25.79
CA VAL A 116 -7.47 5.24 26.70
C VAL A 116 -6.89 6.40 27.50
N TRP A 117 -7.65 7.49 27.57
CA TRP A 117 -7.35 8.70 28.32
C TRP A 117 -8.51 9.04 29.25
N LEU A 118 -8.17 9.77 30.32
CA LEU A 118 -9.12 10.34 31.27
C LEU A 118 -9.03 11.85 31.22
N MET A 119 -10.16 12.54 31.38
CA MET A 119 -10.22 13.99 31.59
C MET A 119 -11.31 14.34 32.60
N ASN A 120 -11.24 15.54 33.16
CA ASN A 120 -12.34 16.12 33.93
C ASN A 120 -13.53 16.46 33.03
N LEU A 121 -14.70 16.65 33.62
CA LEU A 121 -15.92 17.02 32.89
C LEU A 121 -15.81 18.31 32.08
N ASP A 122 -14.97 19.26 32.53
CA ASP A 122 -14.69 20.52 31.83
C ASP A 122 -13.65 20.39 30.70
N GLY A 123 -13.13 19.17 30.46
CA GLY A 123 -12.07 18.90 29.50
C GLY A 123 -10.65 19.10 30.03
N GLY A 124 -10.47 19.56 31.28
CA GLY A 124 -9.16 19.71 31.91
C GLY A 124 -8.52 18.37 32.32
N ASP A 125 -7.25 18.43 32.75
CA ASP A 125 -6.52 17.30 33.36
C ASP A 125 -6.51 16.00 32.51
N LYS A 126 -6.27 16.16 31.22
CA LYS A 126 -6.14 15.06 30.26
C LYS A 126 -4.95 14.16 30.62
N ARG A 127 -5.20 12.92 31.05
CA ARG A 127 -4.20 11.94 31.49
C ARG A 127 -4.30 10.64 30.69
N GLN A 128 -3.15 10.17 30.20
CA GLN A 128 -3.06 8.89 29.50
C GLN A 128 -3.13 7.73 30.50
N LEU A 129 -4.09 6.82 30.32
CA LEU A 129 -4.25 5.64 31.15
C LEU A 129 -3.42 4.46 30.61
N THR A 130 -3.48 4.23 29.29
CA THR A 130 -2.82 3.11 28.61
C THR A 130 -1.71 3.62 27.70
N LYS A 131 -0.62 2.88 27.55
CA LYS A 131 0.62 3.36 26.90
C LYS A 131 1.14 2.41 25.82
N GLU A 132 0.24 1.84 25.03
CA GLU A 132 0.63 0.94 23.95
C GLU A 132 1.24 1.73 22.78
N ASP A 133 2.27 1.16 22.16
CA ASP A 133 3.06 1.74 21.07
C ASP A 133 3.00 0.92 19.77
N PHE A 134 2.21 -0.16 19.77
CA PHE A 134 1.99 -1.00 18.58
C PHE A 134 0.59 -1.63 18.58
N ARG A 135 0.19 -2.25 19.70
CA ARG A 135 -1.13 -2.90 19.88
C ARG A 135 -2.10 -1.93 20.54
N LEU A 136 -2.74 -1.07 19.76
CA LEU A 136 -3.43 0.10 20.31
C LEU A 136 -4.75 -0.29 21.03
N LEU A 137 -5.30 0.64 21.82
CA LEU A 137 -6.48 0.42 22.66
C LEU A 137 -7.64 1.35 22.32
N ASN A 138 -8.85 0.82 22.38
CA ASN A 138 -10.08 1.59 22.18
C ASN A 138 -11.27 0.99 22.96
N GLN A 139 -12.46 1.57 22.77
CA GLN A 139 -13.74 1.12 23.35
C GLN A 139 -13.74 1.03 24.89
N PRO A 140 -13.40 2.12 25.61
CA PRO A 140 -13.40 2.09 27.07
C PRO A 140 -14.83 1.96 27.62
N SER A 141 -14.98 1.27 28.75
CA SER A 141 -16.19 1.27 29.58
C SER A 141 -15.83 1.20 31.06
N TRP A 142 -16.46 2.05 31.88
CA TRP A 142 -16.25 2.08 33.32
C TRP A 142 -16.88 0.88 34.03
N SER A 143 -16.23 0.42 35.10
CA SER A 143 -16.88 -0.41 36.10
C SER A 143 -17.91 0.41 36.89
N PRO A 144 -19.00 -0.19 37.40
CA PRO A 144 -20.03 0.54 38.15
C PRO A 144 -19.50 1.26 39.41
N ASP A 145 -18.41 0.76 40.00
CA ASP A 145 -17.74 1.38 41.15
C ASP A 145 -16.72 2.47 40.78
N GLY A 146 -16.47 2.70 39.49
CA GLY A 146 -15.56 3.72 38.98
C GLY A 146 -14.06 3.44 39.21
N ARG A 147 -13.69 2.23 39.65
CA ARG A 147 -12.28 1.86 39.92
C ARG A 147 -11.55 1.30 38.70
N PHE A 148 -12.28 0.75 37.73
CA PHE A 148 -11.71 0.06 36.60
C PHE A 148 -12.31 0.54 35.26
N ILE A 149 -11.56 0.30 34.20
CA ILE A 149 -11.99 0.44 32.82
C ILE A 149 -11.71 -0.86 32.09
N VAL A 150 -12.73 -1.39 31.40
CA VAL A 150 -12.54 -2.44 30.41
C VAL A 150 -12.37 -1.79 29.03
N ALA A 151 -11.50 -2.33 28.21
CA ALA A 151 -11.21 -1.82 26.87
C ALA A 151 -10.83 -2.96 25.92
N LYS A 152 -10.95 -2.71 24.61
CA LYS A 152 -10.44 -3.60 23.57
C LYS A 152 -8.98 -3.27 23.29
N LYS A 153 -8.13 -4.29 23.34
CA LYS A 153 -6.76 -4.23 22.81
C LYS A 153 -6.72 -4.92 21.46
N HIS A 154 -6.28 -4.23 20.41
CA HIS A 154 -6.25 -4.81 19.07
C HIS A 154 -4.87 -5.37 18.69
N PHE A 155 -4.85 -6.39 17.83
CA PHE A 155 -3.64 -7.08 17.42
C PHE A 155 -3.57 -7.21 15.91
N THR A 156 -2.76 -6.37 15.25
CA THR A 156 -2.45 -6.52 13.83
C THR A 156 -1.61 -7.80 13.60
N THR A 157 -2.05 -8.65 12.68
CA THR A 157 -1.24 -9.78 12.17
C THR A 157 -0.55 -9.37 10.87
N GLN A 158 0.26 -10.23 10.24
CA GLN A 158 1.07 -9.87 9.06
C GLN A 158 0.31 -9.07 7.99
N ARG A 159 -0.97 -9.41 7.74
CA ARG A 159 -1.80 -8.85 6.66
C ARG A 159 -3.07 -8.12 7.11
N SER A 160 -3.56 -8.40 8.33
CA SER A 160 -4.88 -7.99 8.79
C SER A 160 -4.77 -7.04 9.99
N LEU A 161 -5.62 -5.99 10.02
CA LEU A 161 -5.78 -5.09 11.17
C LEU A 161 -6.21 -5.83 12.47
N GLY A 162 -6.71 -7.06 12.30
CA GLY A 162 -6.60 -8.17 13.25
C GLY A 162 -7.66 -8.26 14.33
N THR A 163 -7.58 -9.32 15.15
CA THR A 163 -8.52 -9.63 16.24
C THR A 163 -8.30 -8.71 17.45
N GLY A 164 -9.37 -8.46 18.21
CA GLY A 164 -9.27 -7.85 19.52
C GLY A 164 -9.16 -8.86 20.66
N GLU A 165 -8.87 -8.33 21.84
CA GLU A 165 -8.94 -8.98 23.15
C GLU A 165 -9.59 -8.02 24.14
N VAL A 166 -10.18 -8.55 25.22
CA VAL A 166 -10.79 -7.73 26.28
C VAL A 166 -9.86 -7.63 27.47
N TRP A 167 -9.52 -6.39 27.86
CA TRP A 167 -8.55 -6.09 28.92
C TRP A 167 -9.13 -5.13 29.96
N LEU A 168 -8.76 -5.33 31.22
CA LEU A 168 -9.18 -4.56 32.39
C LEU A 168 -8.02 -3.73 32.93
N TYR A 169 -8.26 -2.45 33.21
CA TYR A 169 -7.27 -1.50 33.72
C TYR A 169 -7.79 -0.82 34.98
N HIS A 170 -6.95 -0.66 36.00
CA HIS A 170 -7.29 0.19 37.14
C HIS A 170 -7.11 1.67 36.74
N VAL A 171 -7.99 2.56 37.20
CA VAL A 171 -8.03 3.98 36.77
C VAL A 171 -6.78 4.80 37.17
N SER A 172 -5.95 4.26 38.05
CA SER A 172 -4.64 4.83 38.42
C SER A 172 -3.50 4.39 37.50
N GLY A 173 -3.76 3.54 36.51
CA GLY A 173 -2.77 2.95 35.60
C GLY A 173 -2.39 1.50 35.93
N GLY A 174 -1.38 0.99 35.23
CA GLY A 174 -0.91 -0.40 35.30
C GLY A 174 -0.83 -1.04 33.90
N GLY A 175 -0.29 -2.26 33.81
CA GLY A 175 -0.14 -3.00 32.55
C GLY A 175 -1.44 -3.64 32.01
N GLY A 176 -2.52 -3.61 32.80
CA GLY A 176 -3.79 -4.25 32.49
C GLY A 176 -3.84 -5.74 32.82
N VAL A 177 -5.05 -6.28 32.91
CA VAL A 177 -5.37 -7.69 33.13
C VAL A 177 -6.19 -8.18 31.95
N GLN A 178 -5.71 -9.20 31.24
CA GLN A 178 -6.46 -9.82 30.14
C GLN A 178 -7.64 -10.62 30.71
N LEU A 179 -8.85 -10.35 30.22
CA LEU A 179 -10.07 -11.09 30.61
C LEU A 179 -10.48 -12.10 29.53
N VAL A 180 -10.57 -11.65 28.28
CA VAL A 180 -10.92 -12.50 27.14
C VAL A 180 -9.78 -12.53 26.15
N LYS A 181 -9.22 -13.72 25.95
CA LYS A 181 -8.14 -13.99 24.99
C LYS A 181 -8.71 -14.21 23.59
N ARG A 182 -7.91 -13.90 22.58
CA ARG A 182 -8.11 -14.43 21.22
C ARG A 182 -7.97 -15.96 21.24
N ALA A 183 -8.74 -16.66 20.42
CA ALA A 183 -8.71 -18.13 20.42
C ALA A 183 -7.36 -18.70 19.90
N SER A 184 -6.67 -17.95 19.05
CA SER A 184 -5.38 -18.32 18.44
C SER A 184 -4.63 -17.09 17.95
N GLU A 185 -3.30 -17.19 17.78
CA GLU A 185 -2.48 -16.11 17.24
C GLU A 185 -2.67 -15.86 15.74
N VAL A 186 -3.16 -16.87 15.01
CA VAL A 186 -3.47 -16.75 13.57
C VAL A 186 -4.92 -16.35 13.31
N LEU A 187 -5.77 -16.28 14.35
CA LEU A 187 -7.17 -15.90 14.20
C LEU A 187 -7.29 -14.40 13.97
N GLN A 188 -7.99 -14.01 12.90
CA GLN A 188 -8.20 -12.63 12.47
C GLN A 188 -9.67 -12.19 12.53
N LYS A 189 -10.51 -12.92 13.27
CA LYS A 189 -11.94 -12.62 13.45
C LYS A 189 -12.14 -11.54 14.52
N GLU A 190 -13.13 -10.68 14.33
CA GLU A 190 -13.40 -9.55 15.21
C GLU A 190 -13.86 -9.99 16.62
N LEU A 191 -13.37 -9.29 17.65
CA LEU A 191 -13.70 -9.49 19.06
C LEU A 191 -13.53 -8.16 19.79
N GLY A 192 -14.61 -7.62 20.35
CA GLY A 192 -14.58 -6.26 20.86
C GLY A 192 -15.87 -5.77 21.51
N GLU A 193 -16.03 -4.45 21.56
CA GLU A 193 -17.17 -3.73 22.13
C GLU A 193 -17.45 -4.08 23.62
N PRO A 194 -16.42 -4.14 24.50
CA PRO A 194 -16.62 -4.56 25.87
C PRO A 194 -17.39 -3.51 26.69
N ILE A 195 -18.36 -3.98 27.47
CA ILE A 195 -19.13 -3.15 28.40
C ILE A 195 -19.43 -3.90 29.69
N PHE A 196 -19.35 -3.22 30.83
CA PHE A 196 -19.67 -3.83 32.11
C PHE A 196 -21.15 -4.18 32.22
N ALA A 197 -21.43 -5.31 32.85
CA ALA A 197 -22.75 -5.56 33.41
C ALA A 197 -23.02 -4.54 34.55
N PRO A 198 -24.27 -4.06 34.71
CA PRO A 198 -24.60 -3.05 35.71
C PRO A 198 -24.32 -3.47 37.16
N ASP A 199 -24.34 -4.78 37.43
CA ASP A 199 -24.01 -5.37 38.73
C ASP A 199 -22.50 -5.47 39.00
N GLY A 200 -21.67 -5.17 37.99
CA GLY A 200 -20.21 -5.25 38.06
C GLY A 200 -19.65 -6.66 38.06
N LYS A 201 -20.46 -7.70 37.82
CA LYS A 201 -20.05 -9.12 37.90
C LYS A 201 -19.69 -9.75 36.56
N GLY A 202 -19.91 -9.06 35.45
CA GLY A 202 -19.59 -9.59 34.13
C GLY A 202 -19.29 -8.51 33.11
N ILE A 203 -18.78 -8.93 31.96
CA ILE A 203 -18.49 -8.09 30.81
C ILE A 203 -19.24 -8.64 29.60
N TYR A 204 -20.08 -7.83 28.96
CA TYR A 204 -20.63 -8.14 27.64
C TYR A 204 -19.67 -7.70 26.55
N TYR A 205 -19.57 -8.47 25.47
CA TYR A 205 -18.72 -8.17 24.32
C TYR A 205 -19.25 -8.84 23.05
N THR A 206 -18.80 -8.37 21.90
CA THR A 206 -19.16 -8.91 20.59
C THR A 206 -18.04 -9.80 20.06
N ARG A 207 -18.42 -10.92 19.44
CA ARG A 207 -17.51 -11.88 18.80
C ARG A 207 -18.03 -12.24 17.41
N ASN A 208 -17.18 -12.20 16.41
CA ASN A 208 -17.43 -12.82 15.11
C ASN A 208 -17.30 -14.35 15.24
N VAL A 209 -18.37 -15.07 14.92
CA VAL A 209 -18.48 -16.53 15.08
C VAL A 209 -18.37 -17.29 13.76
N THR A 210 -18.09 -16.59 12.66
CA THR A 210 -17.90 -17.24 11.36
C THR A 210 -16.72 -18.23 11.40
N PRO A 211 -16.81 -19.35 10.68
CA PRO A 211 -15.74 -20.34 10.66
C PRO A 211 -14.46 -19.81 10.00
N GLY A 212 -13.35 -20.50 10.23
CA GLY A 212 -12.06 -20.21 9.61
C GLY A 212 -11.19 -19.21 10.39
N PRO A 213 -9.87 -19.22 10.15
CA PRO A 213 -8.93 -18.39 10.91
C PRO A 213 -8.75 -16.98 10.34
N ILE A 214 -9.15 -16.74 9.09
CA ILE A 214 -8.91 -15.47 8.39
C ILE A 214 -10.12 -14.55 8.44
N PHE A 215 -9.86 -13.26 8.26
CA PHE A 215 -10.92 -12.29 7.98
C PHE A 215 -11.46 -12.45 6.55
N GLU A 216 -12.71 -12.07 6.35
CA GLU A 216 -13.40 -12.10 5.05
C GLU A 216 -14.11 -10.77 4.86
N TYR A 217 -13.84 -10.07 3.74
CA TYR A 217 -14.63 -8.90 3.32
C TYR A 217 -16.00 -9.35 2.81
N ALA A 218 -17.00 -8.47 2.92
CA ALA A 218 -18.35 -8.69 2.39
C ALA A 218 -18.98 -10.02 2.86
N GLN A 219 -18.78 -10.34 4.15
CA GLN A 219 -19.38 -11.54 4.75
C GLN A 219 -20.91 -11.50 4.56
N ASN A 220 -21.53 -12.64 4.27
CA ASN A 220 -22.97 -12.67 4.06
C ASN A 220 -23.73 -12.28 5.35
N SER A 221 -24.16 -11.01 5.44
CA SER A 221 -24.85 -10.46 6.59
C SER A 221 -26.26 -10.99 6.81
N ASN A 222 -26.78 -11.83 5.90
CA ASN A 222 -28.02 -12.59 6.11
C ASN A 222 -27.80 -13.88 6.92
N THR A 223 -26.58 -14.12 7.43
CA THR A 223 -26.26 -15.30 8.25
C THR A 223 -25.99 -14.91 9.71
N ASP A 224 -25.75 -15.90 10.57
CA ASP A 224 -25.39 -15.68 11.98
C ASP A 224 -23.87 -15.40 12.08
N LEU A 225 -23.51 -14.13 11.90
CA LEU A 225 -22.10 -13.68 11.82
C LEU A 225 -21.48 -13.35 13.19
N PHE A 226 -22.26 -12.72 14.06
CA PHE A 226 -21.77 -12.13 15.31
C PHE A 226 -22.67 -12.48 16.49
N HIS A 227 -22.06 -12.83 17.60
CA HIS A 227 -22.74 -13.06 18.88
C HIS A 227 -22.36 -11.99 19.89
N ILE A 228 -23.31 -11.69 20.79
CA ILE A 228 -23.02 -11.00 22.05
C ILE A 228 -22.79 -12.07 23.10
N GLU A 229 -21.62 -12.06 23.71
CA GLU A 229 -21.21 -12.95 24.79
C GLU A 229 -21.09 -12.19 26.12
N ARG A 230 -21.27 -12.91 27.23
CA ARG A 230 -21.01 -12.42 28.60
C ARG A 230 -19.89 -13.24 29.22
N TYR A 231 -18.81 -12.58 29.61
CA TYR A 231 -17.75 -13.12 30.45
C TYR A 231 -18.07 -12.85 31.93
N ASP A 232 -18.15 -13.89 32.75
CA ASP A 232 -18.38 -13.78 34.19
C ASP A 232 -17.06 -13.59 34.96
N LEU A 233 -16.97 -12.54 35.78
CA LEU A 233 -15.71 -12.16 36.44
C LEU A 233 -15.31 -13.10 37.59
N ASP A 234 -16.28 -13.75 38.24
CA ASP A 234 -16.02 -14.62 39.39
C ASP A 234 -15.57 -16.02 38.93
N SER A 235 -16.23 -16.55 37.90
CA SER A 235 -16.00 -17.93 37.41
C SER A 235 -15.09 -18.01 36.18
N GLY A 236 -15.00 -16.95 35.38
CA GLY A 236 -14.36 -16.95 34.05
C GLY A 236 -15.20 -17.62 32.95
N GLU A 237 -16.46 -17.99 33.24
CA GLU A 237 -17.37 -18.61 32.27
C GLU A 237 -17.81 -17.61 31.19
N VAL A 238 -17.93 -18.09 29.94
CA VAL A 238 -18.46 -17.32 28.81
C VAL A 238 -19.80 -17.93 28.37
N THR A 239 -20.83 -17.08 28.26
CA THR A 239 -22.17 -17.49 27.80
C THR A 239 -22.66 -16.58 26.67
N THR A 240 -23.45 -17.12 25.74
CA THR A 240 -24.06 -16.34 24.65
C THR A 240 -25.36 -15.68 25.12
N VAL A 241 -25.47 -14.37 24.93
CA VAL A 241 -26.59 -13.53 25.38
C VAL A 241 -27.53 -13.21 24.23
N ALA A 242 -26.99 -12.89 23.06
CA ALA A 242 -27.77 -12.65 21.84
C ALA A 242 -27.02 -13.21 20.61
N GLN A 243 -27.77 -13.84 19.71
CA GLN A 243 -27.29 -14.49 18.49
C GLN A 243 -28.40 -14.51 17.44
N GLY A 244 -28.07 -14.82 16.20
CA GLY A 244 -29.04 -15.06 15.13
C GLY A 244 -28.68 -14.38 13.82
N VAL A 245 -29.49 -14.66 12.80
CA VAL A 245 -29.38 -14.07 11.46
C VAL A 245 -29.26 -12.55 11.54
N GLY A 246 -28.31 -11.97 10.80
CA GLY A 246 -28.03 -10.54 10.83
C GLY A 246 -26.89 -10.14 11.74
N GLY A 247 -26.41 -11.08 12.58
CA GLY A 247 -25.45 -10.84 13.65
C GLY A 247 -26.01 -9.94 14.76
N SER A 248 -25.55 -10.14 15.99
CA SER A 248 -25.89 -9.29 17.14
C SER A 248 -24.62 -8.60 17.64
N VAL A 249 -24.60 -7.27 17.60
CA VAL A 249 -23.41 -6.46 17.89
C VAL A 249 -23.75 -5.26 18.78
N ARG A 250 -22.72 -4.56 19.28
CA ARG A 250 -22.83 -3.37 20.12
C ARG A 250 -23.71 -3.58 21.38
N PRO A 251 -23.33 -4.48 22.30
CA PRO A 251 -24.07 -4.71 23.53
C PRO A 251 -24.18 -3.45 24.38
N THR A 252 -25.39 -3.16 24.86
CA THR A 252 -25.66 -1.99 25.69
C THR A 252 -26.68 -2.36 26.79
N PRO A 253 -26.25 -2.83 27.98
CA PRO A 253 -27.15 -3.26 29.05
C PRO A 253 -27.86 -2.05 29.71
N SER A 254 -29.12 -2.24 30.12
CA SER A 254 -29.86 -1.23 30.88
C SER A 254 -29.31 -1.09 32.30
N PRO A 255 -29.33 0.11 32.92
CA PRO A 255 -28.83 0.32 34.29
C PRO A 255 -29.46 -0.60 35.35
N ASP A 256 -30.72 -1.02 35.17
CA ASP A 256 -31.39 -1.96 36.07
C ASP A 256 -31.03 -3.45 35.85
N GLY A 257 -30.24 -3.76 34.82
CA GLY A 257 -29.76 -5.10 34.51
C GLY A 257 -30.80 -6.05 33.93
N LYS A 258 -31.99 -5.55 33.54
CA LYS A 258 -33.09 -6.41 33.03
C LYS A 258 -33.13 -6.50 31.51
N LEU A 259 -32.65 -5.46 30.82
CA LEU A 259 -32.70 -5.35 29.37
C LEU A 259 -31.29 -5.20 28.78
N ILE A 260 -31.14 -5.57 27.51
CA ILE A 260 -29.95 -5.24 26.72
C ILE A 260 -30.37 -4.73 25.34
N ALA A 261 -29.85 -3.58 24.94
CA ALA A 261 -29.99 -3.05 23.58
C ALA A 261 -28.81 -3.52 22.73
N PHE A 262 -29.05 -3.77 21.44
CA PHE A 262 -28.03 -4.22 20.49
C PHE A 262 -28.43 -3.90 19.04
N VAL A 263 -27.45 -3.91 18.14
CA VAL A 263 -27.66 -3.74 16.70
C VAL A 263 -27.70 -5.11 16.01
N ARG A 264 -28.61 -5.26 15.05
CA ARG A 264 -28.72 -6.46 14.18
C ARG A 264 -29.13 -6.03 12.77
N ARG A 265 -28.63 -6.71 11.74
CA ARG A 265 -29.10 -6.51 10.37
C ARG A 265 -30.37 -7.31 10.06
N GLU A 266 -31.26 -6.67 9.31
CA GLU A 266 -32.31 -7.34 8.55
C GLU A 266 -32.04 -7.04 7.08
N ARG A 267 -31.57 -8.04 6.32
CA ARG A 267 -31.03 -7.84 4.96
C ARG A 267 -29.91 -6.78 4.99
N ALA A 268 -29.87 -5.88 4.01
CA ALA A 268 -28.88 -4.80 3.92
C ALA A 268 -29.09 -3.63 4.93
N ARG A 269 -29.97 -3.76 5.93
CA ARG A 269 -30.33 -2.64 6.84
C ARG A 269 -30.08 -2.97 8.30
N SER A 270 -29.26 -2.17 8.98
CA SER A 270 -29.04 -2.24 10.42
C SER A 270 -30.24 -1.72 11.21
N LYS A 271 -30.55 -2.36 12.35
CA LYS A 271 -31.73 -2.10 13.17
C LYS A 271 -31.35 -2.12 14.66
N LEU A 272 -32.10 -1.37 15.47
CA LEU A 272 -31.93 -1.39 16.93
C LEU A 272 -32.93 -2.36 17.57
N TYR A 273 -32.41 -3.26 18.39
CA TYR A 273 -33.16 -4.25 19.13
C TYR A 273 -32.98 -4.08 20.65
N VAL A 274 -33.99 -4.51 21.39
CA VAL A 274 -33.95 -4.66 22.85
C VAL A 274 -34.33 -6.10 23.20
N LYS A 275 -33.56 -6.72 24.09
CA LYS A 275 -33.83 -8.05 24.64
C LYS A 275 -34.11 -7.96 26.13
N ASP A 276 -35.15 -8.65 26.57
CA ASP A 276 -35.39 -8.94 27.99
C ASP A 276 -34.51 -10.12 28.41
N LEU A 277 -33.63 -9.91 29.39
CA LEU A 277 -32.61 -10.88 29.80
C LEU A 277 -33.18 -12.05 30.60
N VAL A 278 -34.42 -11.95 31.10
CA VAL A 278 -35.08 -13.01 31.89
C VAL A 278 -35.88 -13.94 30.98
N SER A 279 -36.73 -13.38 30.13
CA SER A 279 -37.59 -14.12 29.21
C SER A 279 -36.91 -14.48 27.89
N GLY A 280 -35.85 -13.76 27.52
CA GLY A 280 -35.19 -13.87 26.23
C GLY A 280 -35.94 -13.20 25.07
N ALA A 281 -37.06 -12.52 25.33
CA ALA A 281 -37.86 -11.88 24.30
C ALA A 281 -37.09 -10.71 23.65
N GLU A 282 -36.99 -10.71 22.31
CA GLU A 282 -36.33 -9.67 21.53
C GLU A 282 -37.37 -8.83 20.78
N ARG A 283 -37.18 -7.51 20.76
CA ARG A 283 -38.04 -6.53 20.10
C ARG A 283 -37.19 -5.56 19.29
N LYS A 284 -37.53 -5.37 18.02
CA LYS A 284 -37.03 -4.23 17.24
C LYS A 284 -37.69 -2.94 17.73
N VAL A 285 -36.88 -1.95 18.07
CA VAL A 285 -37.34 -0.65 18.60
C VAL A 285 -37.06 0.52 17.67
N TYR A 286 -36.15 0.36 16.70
CA TYR A 286 -35.89 1.38 15.68
C TYR A 286 -35.41 0.75 14.37
N ASP A 287 -35.91 1.27 13.24
CA ASP A 287 -35.80 0.61 11.93
C ASP A 287 -34.86 1.33 10.93
N ALA A 288 -34.39 2.53 11.23
CA ALA A 288 -33.67 3.40 10.29
C ALA A 288 -32.26 3.76 10.80
N LEU A 289 -31.50 2.77 11.29
CA LEU A 289 -30.07 2.99 11.58
C LEU A 289 -29.28 3.09 10.27
N ASP A 290 -28.17 3.83 10.31
CA ASP A 290 -27.16 3.79 9.27
C ASP A 290 -26.51 2.40 9.22
N GLN A 291 -25.80 2.14 8.13
CA GLN A 291 -25.12 0.86 7.93
C GLN A 291 -24.04 0.65 8.99
N ASP A 292 -24.09 -0.50 9.67
CA ASP A 292 -22.99 -0.98 10.50
C ASP A 292 -21.83 -1.52 9.66
N VAL A 293 -20.67 -1.76 10.28
CA VAL A 293 -19.48 -2.29 9.60
C VAL A 293 -19.24 -3.78 9.83
N GLN A 294 -20.30 -4.60 9.98
CA GLN A 294 -20.17 -6.07 10.14
C GLN A 294 -19.46 -6.77 8.98
N GLU A 295 -19.52 -6.19 7.78
CA GLU A 295 -18.96 -6.74 6.54
C GLU A 295 -17.55 -6.22 6.21
N THR A 296 -16.94 -5.45 7.11
CA THR A 296 -15.57 -4.96 6.99
C THR A 296 -14.85 -4.93 8.34
N TRP A 297 -13.69 -4.27 8.43
CA TRP A 297 -12.94 -4.13 9.68
C TRP A 297 -13.70 -3.28 10.70
N ALA A 298 -13.84 -3.80 11.93
CA ALA A 298 -14.51 -3.13 13.03
C ALA A 298 -13.54 -2.84 14.20
N VAL A 299 -12.33 -2.35 13.89
CA VAL A 299 -11.27 -2.12 14.89
C VAL A 299 -11.74 -1.21 16.02
N THR A 300 -12.48 -0.14 15.70
CA THR A 300 -13.07 0.80 16.67
C THR A 300 -14.51 0.41 17.08
N GLY A 301 -15.05 -0.68 16.54
CA GLY A 301 -16.39 -1.20 16.80
C GLY A 301 -17.27 -1.25 15.57
N VAL A 302 -18.36 -2.00 15.69
CA VAL A 302 -19.24 -2.37 14.57
C VAL A 302 -20.30 -1.30 14.31
N TYR A 303 -20.73 -0.60 15.35
CA TYR A 303 -21.60 0.58 15.29
C TYR A 303 -21.16 1.61 16.34
N PRO A 304 -21.43 2.93 16.21
CA PRO A 304 -21.10 3.91 17.26
C PRO A 304 -21.72 3.59 18.62
N ASN A 305 -21.10 4.10 19.71
CA ASN A 305 -21.64 3.91 21.05
C ASN A 305 -23.07 4.45 21.17
N MET A 306 -23.91 3.68 21.84
CA MET A 306 -25.24 4.05 22.31
C MET A 306 -25.35 3.77 23.80
N VAL A 307 -26.36 4.35 24.46
CA VAL A 307 -26.47 4.32 25.91
C VAL A 307 -27.93 4.39 26.36
N TRP A 308 -28.24 3.78 27.51
CA TRP A 308 -29.53 3.94 28.17
C TRP A 308 -29.58 5.22 29.01
N THR A 309 -30.76 5.82 29.13
CA THR A 309 -31.02 6.79 30.20
C THR A 309 -30.89 6.11 31.57
N PRO A 310 -30.45 6.83 32.63
CA PRO A 310 -30.24 6.21 33.96
C PRO A 310 -31.47 5.52 34.57
N ASP A 311 -32.67 5.89 34.13
CA ASP A 311 -33.94 5.27 34.55
C ASP A 311 -34.32 4.00 33.75
N SER A 312 -33.44 3.54 32.84
CA SER A 312 -33.65 2.36 31.98
C SER A 312 -34.85 2.45 31.02
N ARG A 313 -35.36 3.66 30.73
CA ARG A 313 -36.56 3.83 29.89
C ARG A 313 -36.28 4.10 28.42
N GLN A 314 -35.22 4.84 28.12
CA GLN A 314 -34.90 5.27 26.76
C GLN A 314 -33.47 4.93 26.40
N ILE A 315 -33.21 4.77 25.10
CA ILE A 315 -31.88 4.56 24.53
C ILE A 315 -31.54 5.80 23.71
N VAL A 316 -30.35 6.36 23.91
CA VAL A 316 -29.78 7.48 23.14
C VAL A 316 -28.71 6.93 22.20
N PHE A 317 -28.78 7.30 20.92
CA PHE A 317 -27.97 6.71 19.86
C PHE A 317 -27.81 7.67 18.66
N TRP A 318 -26.89 7.35 17.75
CA TRP A 318 -26.71 8.03 16.48
C TRP A 318 -27.45 7.30 15.35
N ALA A 319 -28.19 8.04 14.51
CA ALA A 319 -28.76 7.57 13.24
C ALA A 319 -29.27 8.72 12.37
N GLY A 320 -29.14 8.60 11.06
CA GLY A 320 -29.54 9.58 10.05
C GLY A 320 -28.75 10.88 10.17
N GLY A 321 -27.49 10.80 10.59
CA GLY A 321 -26.66 11.98 10.88
C GLY A 321 -27.03 12.72 12.17
N LYS A 322 -28.01 12.22 12.93
CA LYS A 322 -28.57 12.87 14.12
C LYS A 322 -28.29 12.09 15.39
N LEU A 323 -28.29 12.79 16.52
CA LEU A 323 -28.47 12.16 17.82
C LEU A 323 -29.97 11.95 18.05
N ARG A 324 -30.36 10.77 18.53
CA ARG A 324 -31.76 10.36 18.70
C ARG A 324 -31.95 9.68 20.04
N ARG A 325 -33.22 9.60 20.45
CA ARG A 325 -33.66 8.74 21.55
C ARG A 325 -34.90 7.95 21.17
N VAL A 326 -35.06 6.76 21.75
CA VAL A 326 -36.26 5.92 21.60
C VAL A 326 -36.57 5.19 22.90
N GLY A 327 -37.85 4.94 23.19
CA GLY A 327 -38.25 4.11 24.33
C GLY A 327 -37.85 2.65 24.17
N ALA A 328 -37.66 1.95 25.29
CA ALA A 328 -37.37 0.51 25.34
C ALA A 328 -38.43 -0.35 24.60
N ASP A 329 -39.65 0.18 24.49
CA ASP A 329 -40.78 -0.45 23.82
C ASP A 329 -40.88 -0.09 22.32
N GLY A 330 -40.03 0.81 21.83
CA GLY A 330 -40.03 1.39 20.48
C GLY A 330 -40.83 2.70 20.35
N ALA A 331 -41.48 3.18 21.42
CA ALA A 331 -42.30 4.38 21.36
C ALA A 331 -41.47 5.67 21.49
N GLY A 332 -42.00 6.77 20.98
CA GLY A 332 -41.47 8.12 21.25
C GLY A 332 -40.09 8.40 20.64
N ALA A 333 -39.76 7.78 19.51
CA ALA A 333 -38.53 8.08 18.78
C ALA A 333 -38.46 9.59 18.44
N ALA A 334 -37.38 10.26 18.86
CA ALA A 334 -37.22 11.70 18.70
C ALA A 334 -35.75 12.08 18.45
N GLU A 335 -35.53 13.16 17.70
CA GLU A 335 -34.22 13.78 17.54
C GLU A 335 -33.84 14.57 18.80
N ILE A 336 -32.55 14.53 19.14
CA ILE A 336 -31.91 15.43 20.12
C ILE A 336 -31.13 16.47 19.30
N PRO A 337 -31.66 17.68 19.11
CA PRO A 337 -31.09 18.64 18.18
C PRO A 337 -29.74 19.15 18.68
N PHE A 338 -28.77 19.26 17.77
CA PHE A 338 -27.49 19.91 18.01
C PHE A 338 -27.12 20.81 16.82
N ARG A 339 -26.22 21.76 17.06
CA ARG A 339 -25.54 22.51 16.00
C ARG A 339 -24.11 22.81 16.43
N VAL A 340 -23.14 22.30 15.68
CA VAL A 340 -21.71 22.60 15.88
C VAL A 340 -21.34 23.70 14.88
N ASN A 341 -20.89 24.84 15.42
CA ASN A 341 -20.39 25.98 14.65
C ASN A 341 -19.00 26.37 15.17
N ASP A 342 -17.97 25.69 14.69
CA ASP A 342 -16.58 25.85 15.13
C ASP A 342 -15.57 25.50 14.02
N SER A 343 -14.45 24.86 14.35
CA SER A 343 -13.38 24.55 13.40
C SER A 343 -12.65 23.22 13.68
N ARG A 344 -12.02 22.69 12.62
CA ARG A 344 -11.06 21.57 12.68
C ARG A 344 -9.68 22.01 12.21
N VAL A 345 -8.64 21.45 12.82
CA VAL A 345 -7.26 21.67 12.42
C VAL A 345 -6.92 20.69 11.29
N VAL A 346 -6.30 21.19 10.22
CA VAL A 346 -5.85 20.39 9.08
C VAL A 346 -4.46 20.82 8.63
N ILE A 347 -3.81 19.96 7.88
CA ILE A 347 -2.56 20.23 7.16
C ILE A 347 -2.88 20.17 5.66
N ASP A 348 -2.32 21.11 4.90
CA ASP A 348 -2.50 21.13 3.45
C ASP A 348 -1.67 20.04 2.76
N ALA A 349 -2.33 19.32 1.86
CA ALA A 349 -1.68 18.40 0.95
C ALA A 349 -0.89 19.11 -0.17
N THR A 350 0.11 18.41 -0.70
CA THR A 350 0.90 18.87 -1.85
C THR A 350 0.62 18.04 -3.10
N HIS A 351 0.57 18.71 -4.25
CA HIS A 351 0.39 18.10 -5.57
C HIS A 351 1.50 18.58 -6.51
N PRO A 352 2.74 18.07 -6.35
CA PRO A 352 3.85 18.46 -7.22
C PRO A 352 3.52 18.13 -8.70
N PRO A 353 3.89 18.99 -9.66
CA PRO A 353 3.73 18.66 -11.06
C PRO A 353 4.69 17.54 -11.47
N VAL A 354 4.23 16.63 -12.32
CA VAL A 354 5.03 15.54 -12.88
C VAL A 354 5.18 15.74 -14.38
N GLU A 355 6.41 15.71 -14.89
CA GLU A 355 6.68 15.70 -16.31
C GLU A 355 6.43 14.30 -16.89
N VAL A 356 5.40 14.15 -17.72
CA VAL A 356 4.90 12.83 -18.14
C VAL A 356 5.77 12.22 -19.25
N ALA A 357 6.19 13.05 -20.22
CA ALA A 357 6.93 12.61 -21.40
C ALA A 357 8.08 13.57 -21.74
N PRO A 358 9.13 13.60 -20.89
CA PRO A 358 10.34 14.36 -21.21
C PRO A 358 10.95 13.88 -22.54
N ALA A 359 11.70 14.74 -23.24
CA ALA A 359 12.34 14.33 -24.50
C ALA A 359 13.49 13.31 -24.28
N LYS A 360 14.15 13.41 -23.13
CA LYS A 360 15.20 12.51 -22.66
C LYS A 360 15.03 12.30 -21.17
N PHE A 361 15.47 11.15 -20.67
CA PHE A 361 15.49 10.87 -19.24
C PHE A 361 16.77 10.13 -18.85
N GLY A 362 17.20 10.31 -17.61
CA GLY A 362 18.27 9.51 -17.02
C GLY A 362 17.67 8.29 -16.34
N THR A 363 18.17 7.09 -16.64
CA THR A 363 17.73 5.87 -15.97
C THR A 363 18.01 5.93 -14.47
N LYS A 364 17.07 5.40 -13.69
CA LYS A 364 17.05 5.34 -12.23
C LYS A 364 17.15 3.90 -11.74
N MET A 365 16.74 2.91 -12.53
CA MET A 365 16.79 1.52 -12.12
C MET A 365 17.98 0.80 -12.76
N ALA A 366 19.14 0.88 -12.11
CA ALA A 366 20.33 0.10 -12.46
C ALA A 366 20.31 -1.23 -11.69
N ARG A 367 19.93 -2.32 -12.36
CA ARG A 367 19.69 -3.61 -11.70
C ARG A 367 20.95 -4.47 -11.65
N TRP A 368 21.05 -5.24 -10.56
CA TRP A 368 22.12 -6.22 -10.32
C TRP A 368 23.52 -5.67 -10.53
N ALA A 369 23.77 -4.42 -10.13
CA ALA A 369 25.09 -3.83 -10.22
C ALA A 369 26.09 -4.69 -9.43
N ALA A 370 27.13 -5.18 -10.10
CA ALA A 370 28.14 -6.06 -9.52
C ALA A 370 29.55 -5.55 -9.83
N VAL A 371 30.33 -5.32 -8.78
CA VAL A 371 31.70 -4.80 -8.89
C VAL A 371 32.67 -5.94 -9.21
N SER A 372 33.63 -5.68 -10.08
CA SER A 372 34.68 -6.63 -10.45
C SER A 372 35.53 -7.01 -9.24
N PRO A 373 36.15 -8.20 -9.20
CA PRO A 373 36.94 -8.65 -8.05
C PRO A 373 38.05 -7.69 -7.63
N ASP A 374 38.68 -6.98 -8.58
CA ASP A 374 39.71 -5.96 -8.34
C ASP A 374 39.15 -4.57 -7.93
N GLY A 375 37.84 -4.42 -7.89
CA GLY A 375 37.12 -3.20 -7.52
C GLY A 375 37.20 -2.06 -8.53
N ARG A 376 37.62 -2.30 -9.78
CA ARG A 376 37.84 -1.25 -10.79
C ARG A 376 36.69 -1.03 -11.76
N GLN A 377 35.83 -2.01 -11.96
CA GLN A 377 34.72 -1.96 -12.91
C GLN A 377 33.43 -2.43 -12.24
N VAL A 378 32.30 -1.97 -12.75
CA VAL A 378 30.96 -2.44 -12.37
C VAL A 378 30.22 -2.88 -13.62
N VAL A 379 29.64 -4.07 -13.60
CA VAL A 379 28.64 -4.51 -14.57
C VAL A 379 27.26 -4.25 -14.00
N PHE A 380 26.31 -3.80 -14.80
CA PHE A 380 24.93 -3.58 -14.37
C PHE A 380 23.98 -3.71 -15.56
N GLU A 381 22.71 -3.91 -15.27
CA GLU A 381 21.64 -3.97 -16.26
C GLU A 381 20.81 -2.68 -16.23
N THR A 382 20.51 -2.15 -17.41
CA THR A 382 19.45 -1.16 -17.58
C THR A 382 18.84 -1.30 -18.98
N LEU A 383 17.52 -1.14 -19.08
CA LEU A 383 16.73 -1.29 -20.32
C LEU A 383 16.90 -2.64 -21.04
N GLY A 384 17.02 -3.70 -20.26
CA GLY A 384 17.17 -5.09 -20.69
C GLY A 384 18.60 -5.47 -21.10
N LYS A 385 19.58 -4.57 -20.98
CA LYS A 385 20.93 -4.76 -21.56
C LYS A 385 22.03 -4.59 -20.51
N LEU A 386 23.12 -5.36 -20.64
CA LEU A 386 24.30 -5.25 -19.79
C LEU A 386 25.29 -4.17 -20.23
N TRP A 387 25.75 -3.40 -19.26
CA TRP A 387 26.73 -2.34 -19.42
C TRP A 387 27.86 -2.53 -18.42
N ILE A 388 29.04 -2.03 -18.78
CA ILE A 388 30.19 -2.00 -17.88
C ILE A 388 30.78 -0.59 -17.84
N LYS A 389 31.14 -0.16 -16.62
CA LYS A 389 31.61 1.19 -16.33
C LYS A 389 32.74 1.16 -15.28
N PRO A 390 33.72 2.08 -15.31
CA PRO A 390 34.69 2.20 -14.22
C PRO A 390 34.03 2.61 -12.90
N THR A 391 34.45 2.02 -11.79
CA THR A 391 33.98 2.40 -10.44
C THR A 391 34.46 3.77 -10.00
N ALA A 392 35.43 4.36 -10.68
CA ALA A 392 35.85 5.76 -10.48
C ALA A 392 34.96 6.78 -11.21
N GLY A 393 33.94 6.32 -11.95
CA GLY A 393 33.14 7.16 -12.86
C GLY A 393 33.68 7.14 -14.30
N GLY A 394 32.91 7.72 -15.22
CA GLY A 394 33.21 7.74 -16.67
C GLY A 394 32.05 7.27 -17.54
N SER A 395 32.34 6.92 -18.80
CA SER A 395 31.33 6.42 -19.74
C SER A 395 31.10 4.92 -19.56
N ALA A 396 29.84 4.48 -19.65
CA ALA A 396 29.51 3.07 -19.74
C ALA A 396 29.72 2.58 -21.18
N ARG A 397 30.10 1.32 -21.35
CA ARG A 397 30.14 0.63 -22.64
C ARG A 397 29.26 -0.60 -22.63
N ARG A 398 28.69 -0.93 -23.78
CA ARG A 398 27.90 -2.13 -23.96
C ARG A 398 28.76 -3.38 -23.72
N LEU A 399 28.24 -4.36 -22.98
CA LEU A 399 28.98 -5.60 -22.70
C LEU A 399 28.90 -6.61 -23.84
N THR A 400 27.72 -6.84 -24.41
CA THR A 400 27.53 -7.84 -25.47
C THR A 400 27.24 -7.19 -26.83
N SER A 401 27.29 -7.99 -27.89
CA SER A 401 26.87 -7.61 -29.24
C SER A 401 25.42 -7.99 -29.59
N ALA A 402 24.67 -8.59 -28.65
CA ALA A 402 23.31 -9.04 -28.90
C ALA A 402 22.35 -7.85 -29.06
N LYS A 403 21.61 -7.85 -30.17
CA LYS A 403 20.61 -6.83 -30.50
C LYS A 403 19.25 -7.14 -29.87
N ASP A 404 18.81 -8.39 -29.98
CA ASP A 404 17.51 -8.83 -29.49
C ASP A 404 17.58 -9.46 -28.09
N GLY A 405 16.44 -9.59 -27.42
CA GLY A 405 16.31 -10.21 -26.10
C GLY A 405 16.86 -9.36 -24.94
N PHE A 406 16.74 -9.89 -23.73
CA PHE A 406 17.25 -9.27 -22.50
C PHE A 406 18.44 -10.04 -21.91
N GLU A 407 19.21 -9.35 -21.08
CA GLU A 407 20.44 -9.86 -20.47
C GLU A 407 20.44 -9.55 -18.98
N LEU A 408 20.28 -10.59 -18.16
CA LEU A 408 19.80 -10.45 -16.80
C LEU A 408 20.74 -11.14 -15.80
N TRP A 409 20.71 -10.70 -14.54
CA TRP A 409 21.47 -11.25 -13.41
C TRP A 409 22.98 -11.50 -13.68
N PRO A 410 23.75 -10.48 -14.08
CA PRO A 410 25.18 -10.64 -14.33
C PRO A 410 25.98 -11.02 -13.07
N SER A 411 27.06 -11.78 -13.23
CA SER A 411 28.04 -12.08 -12.18
C SER A 411 29.44 -12.25 -12.75
N TRP A 412 30.43 -11.72 -12.04
CA TRP A 412 31.85 -11.89 -12.37
C TRP A 412 32.38 -13.29 -12.00
N SER A 413 33.34 -13.78 -12.77
CA SER A 413 34.29 -14.82 -12.32
C SER A 413 35.28 -14.24 -11.31
N ARG A 414 35.82 -15.05 -10.40
CA ARG A 414 36.77 -14.58 -9.35
C ARG A 414 38.05 -13.94 -9.91
N ASP A 415 38.47 -14.35 -11.10
CA ASP A 415 39.64 -13.78 -11.80
C ASP A 415 39.31 -12.48 -12.56
N GLY A 416 38.04 -12.06 -12.58
CA GLY A 416 37.58 -10.85 -13.25
C GLY A 416 37.61 -10.91 -14.79
N LYS A 417 37.82 -12.08 -15.40
CA LYS A 417 37.97 -12.21 -16.86
C LYS A 417 36.67 -12.52 -17.59
N GLN A 418 35.67 -13.06 -16.90
CA GLN A 418 34.41 -13.50 -17.50
C GLN A 418 33.22 -13.00 -16.69
N ILE A 419 32.09 -12.85 -17.37
CA ILE A 419 30.80 -12.53 -16.78
C ILE A 419 29.80 -13.58 -17.24
N VAL A 420 29.06 -14.16 -16.30
CA VAL A 420 27.92 -15.05 -16.57
C VAL A 420 26.63 -14.27 -16.36
N PHE A 421 25.62 -14.55 -17.17
CA PHE A 421 24.31 -13.90 -17.13
C PHE A 421 23.25 -14.82 -17.76
N VAL A 422 21.98 -14.42 -17.70
CA VAL A 422 20.88 -15.07 -18.41
C VAL A 422 20.51 -14.25 -19.63
N ALA A 423 20.59 -14.83 -20.82
CA ALA A 423 20.00 -14.29 -22.04
C ALA A 423 18.54 -14.73 -22.11
N TRP A 424 17.60 -13.79 -22.21
CA TRP A 424 16.16 -14.03 -22.20
C TRP A 424 15.50 -13.56 -23.50
N ASN A 425 14.52 -14.32 -23.98
CA ASN A 425 13.59 -13.90 -25.02
C ASN A 425 12.26 -14.62 -24.80
N ASP A 426 11.14 -13.90 -24.76
CA ASP A 426 9.82 -14.48 -24.43
C ASP A 426 9.42 -15.67 -25.34
N GLN A 427 9.88 -15.69 -26.59
CA GLN A 427 9.55 -16.75 -27.56
C GLN A 427 10.46 -17.98 -27.43
N THR A 428 11.72 -17.80 -26.98
CA THR A 428 12.71 -18.89 -26.91
C THR A 428 13.17 -19.24 -25.49
N LEU A 429 12.63 -18.54 -24.48
CA LEU A 429 12.97 -18.57 -23.06
C LEU A 429 14.45 -18.30 -22.76
N GLY A 430 14.80 -18.38 -21.48
CA GLY A 430 16.13 -18.13 -20.94
C GLY A 430 17.20 -19.13 -21.36
N ARG A 431 18.45 -18.66 -21.38
CA ARG A 431 19.69 -19.45 -21.45
C ARG A 431 20.74 -18.83 -20.54
N VAL A 432 21.43 -19.65 -19.74
CA VAL A 432 22.66 -19.20 -19.08
C VAL A 432 23.76 -19.05 -20.13
N ALA A 433 24.42 -17.90 -20.16
CA ALA A 433 25.46 -17.54 -21.11
C ALA A 433 26.67 -16.87 -20.43
N VAL A 434 27.83 -16.97 -21.08
CA VAL A 434 29.11 -16.43 -20.58
C VAL A 434 29.73 -15.53 -21.65
N VAL A 435 30.26 -14.38 -21.23
CA VAL A 435 30.95 -13.42 -22.11
C VAL A 435 32.28 -12.99 -21.48
N PRO A 436 33.34 -12.73 -22.27
CA PRO A 436 34.54 -12.09 -21.76
C PRO A 436 34.22 -10.73 -21.13
N ALA A 437 34.94 -10.35 -20.06
CA ALA A 437 34.79 -9.05 -19.42
C ALA A 437 35.10 -7.88 -20.36
N SER A 438 35.95 -8.09 -21.38
CA SER A 438 36.19 -7.14 -22.48
C SER A 438 34.97 -6.92 -23.37
N GLY A 439 33.95 -7.77 -23.27
CA GLY A 439 32.75 -7.78 -24.10
C GLY A 439 32.88 -8.59 -25.38
N GLY A 440 31.77 -8.72 -26.12
CA GLY A 440 31.72 -9.41 -27.42
C GLY A 440 30.50 -10.33 -27.58
N ALA A 441 30.70 -11.45 -28.29
CA ALA A 441 29.68 -12.49 -28.43
C ALA A 441 29.64 -13.39 -27.20
N ALA A 442 28.45 -13.66 -26.68
CA ALA A 442 28.26 -14.55 -25.55
C ALA A 442 28.15 -16.02 -26.00
N ARG A 443 28.67 -16.94 -25.18
CA ARG A 443 28.58 -18.38 -25.36
C ARG A 443 27.52 -18.96 -24.42
N VAL A 444 26.50 -19.59 -24.97
CA VAL A 444 25.48 -20.32 -24.19
C VAL A 444 26.11 -21.58 -23.57
N VAL A 445 25.80 -21.84 -22.30
CA VAL A 445 26.28 -23.04 -21.58
C VAL A 445 25.19 -24.07 -21.33
N THR A 446 23.93 -23.64 -21.27
CA THR A 446 22.78 -24.51 -21.03
C THR A 446 22.37 -25.23 -22.32
N PRO A 447 22.08 -26.55 -22.28
CA PRO A 447 21.75 -27.31 -23.48
C PRO A 447 20.31 -27.11 -23.96
N GLN A 448 19.44 -26.54 -23.11
CA GLN A 448 18.00 -26.45 -23.33
C GLN A 448 17.45 -25.10 -22.81
N PRO A 449 16.24 -24.69 -23.25
CA PRO A 449 15.54 -23.55 -22.67
C PRO A 449 15.15 -23.74 -21.22
N GLY A 450 14.94 -22.62 -20.54
CA GLY A 450 14.29 -22.61 -19.23
C GLY A 450 14.14 -21.22 -18.64
N HIS A 451 13.43 -21.18 -17.52
CA HIS A 451 13.35 -20.03 -16.64
C HIS A 451 14.56 -20.04 -15.72
N TYR A 452 15.66 -19.41 -16.13
CA TYR A 452 16.91 -19.40 -15.37
C TYR A 452 17.13 -18.05 -14.71
N ALA A 453 17.70 -18.04 -13.51
CA ALA A 453 18.04 -16.81 -12.81
C ALA A 453 19.32 -16.95 -11.97
N LEU A 454 19.87 -15.79 -11.58
CA LEU A 454 20.96 -15.65 -10.61
C LEU A 454 22.17 -16.59 -10.82
N PRO A 455 22.78 -16.67 -12.03
CA PRO A 455 23.94 -17.50 -12.25
C PRO A 455 25.20 -16.93 -11.56
N ARG A 456 26.02 -17.81 -10.97
CA ARG A 456 27.27 -17.49 -10.26
C ARG A 456 28.36 -18.52 -10.53
N PHE A 457 29.59 -18.04 -10.82
CA PHE A 457 30.76 -18.91 -10.96
C PHE A 457 31.24 -19.45 -9.62
N SER A 458 31.70 -20.70 -9.61
CA SER A 458 32.51 -21.26 -8.53
C SER A 458 33.83 -20.50 -8.38
N PRO A 459 34.49 -20.57 -7.21
CA PRO A 459 35.77 -19.89 -6.99
C PRO A 459 36.85 -20.15 -8.05
N ASP A 460 36.93 -21.36 -8.60
CA ASP A 460 37.86 -21.73 -9.66
C ASP A 460 37.38 -21.40 -11.10
N GLY A 461 36.16 -20.87 -11.24
CA GLY A 461 35.54 -20.53 -12.52
C GLY A 461 35.09 -21.71 -13.38
N LYS A 462 35.18 -22.96 -12.90
CA LYS A 462 34.87 -24.16 -13.70
C LYS A 462 33.42 -24.60 -13.63
N THR A 463 32.69 -24.18 -12.60
CA THR A 463 31.28 -24.53 -12.38
C THR A 463 30.45 -23.25 -12.32
N ILE A 464 29.22 -23.30 -12.82
CA ILE A 464 28.21 -22.24 -12.67
C ILE A 464 27.05 -22.83 -11.88
N ALA A 465 26.68 -22.19 -10.78
CA ALA A 465 25.43 -22.47 -10.07
C ALA A 465 24.37 -21.42 -10.47
N PHE A 466 23.11 -21.80 -10.56
CA PHE A 466 22.00 -20.93 -10.96
C PHE A 466 20.67 -21.50 -10.50
N GLU A 467 19.63 -20.68 -10.53
CA GLU A 467 18.26 -21.12 -10.30
C GLU A 467 17.59 -21.56 -11.59
N ARG A 468 16.79 -22.62 -11.48
CA ARG A 468 15.73 -22.93 -12.43
C ARG A 468 14.39 -22.65 -11.75
N ARG A 469 13.56 -21.84 -12.38
CA ARG A 469 12.24 -21.40 -11.91
C ARG A 469 11.11 -22.00 -12.76
N ALA A 470 9.89 -21.61 -12.44
CA ALA A 470 8.71 -21.83 -13.26
C ALA A 470 8.25 -20.50 -13.87
N GLY A 471 7.54 -20.56 -15.00
CA GLY A 471 6.74 -19.43 -15.46
C GLY A 471 5.51 -19.27 -14.56
N GLU A 472 5.12 -18.04 -14.29
CA GLU A 472 4.03 -17.72 -13.35
C GLU A 472 2.80 -17.12 -14.05
N GLY A 473 2.71 -17.19 -15.38
CA GLY A 473 1.53 -16.80 -16.16
C GLY A 473 1.66 -15.48 -16.92
N LEU A 474 2.63 -14.61 -16.61
CA LEU A 474 3.07 -13.57 -17.53
C LEU A 474 3.96 -14.17 -18.63
N THR A 475 4.85 -15.08 -18.25
CA THR A 475 5.68 -15.84 -19.18
C THR A 475 5.12 -17.25 -19.43
N ALA A 476 5.73 -17.99 -20.36
CA ALA A 476 5.23 -19.29 -20.78
C ALA A 476 5.44 -20.39 -19.74
N ASP A 477 4.43 -21.25 -19.54
CA ASP A 477 4.49 -22.35 -18.56
C ASP A 477 5.47 -23.48 -18.94
N ASN A 478 5.94 -23.55 -20.19
CA ASN A 478 6.86 -24.60 -20.63
C ASN A 478 8.23 -24.48 -19.93
N TRP A 479 8.89 -25.63 -19.74
CA TRP A 479 10.18 -25.74 -19.04
C TRP A 479 10.18 -25.43 -17.54
N SER A 480 8.99 -25.35 -16.92
CA SER A 480 8.78 -25.08 -15.48
C SER A 480 8.96 -26.29 -14.55
N GLU A 481 9.07 -27.51 -15.10
CA GLU A 481 9.19 -28.73 -14.30
C GLU A 481 10.51 -28.80 -13.52
N ASN A 482 10.44 -29.22 -12.25
CA ASN A 482 11.58 -29.35 -11.34
C ASN A 482 12.35 -28.03 -11.11
N PRO A 483 11.70 -27.00 -10.53
CA PRO A 483 12.41 -25.79 -10.11
C PRO A 483 13.44 -26.09 -9.00
N GLY A 484 14.37 -25.19 -8.75
CA GLY A 484 15.36 -25.32 -7.68
C GLY A 484 16.75 -24.86 -8.12
N ILE A 485 17.76 -25.26 -7.36
CA ILE A 485 19.14 -24.82 -7.59
C ILE A 485 19.89 -25.87 -8.38
N TYR A 486 20.57 -25.45 -9.45
CA TYR A 486 21.30 -26.30 -10.37
C TYR A 486 22.76 -25.86 -10.50
N ARG A 487 23.61 -26.81 -10.90
CA ARG A 487 24.98 -26.56 -11.34
C ARG A 487 25.25 -27.12 -12.73
N ILE A 488 26.18 -26.50 -13.44
CA ILE A 488 26.67 -26.93 -14.75
C ILE A 488 28.17 -26.60 -14.89
N ALA A 489 28.90 -27.34 -15.71
CA ALA A 489 30.25 -26.96 -16.10
C ALA A 489 30.22 -25.62 -16.88
N ALA A 490 31.19 -24.73 -16.62
CA ALA A 490 31.30 -23.45 -17.32
C ALA A 490 31.55 -23.61 -18.83
N THR A 491 32.04 -24.77 -19.27
CA THR A 491 32.16 -25.15 -20.69
C THR A 491 30.84 -25.57 -21.32
N GLY A 492 29.78 -25.76 -20.53
CA GLY A 492 28.49 -26.32 -20.93
C GLY A 492 28.39 -27.83 -20.69
N GLY A 493 27.19 -28.39 -20.84
CA GLY A 493 26.92 -29.82 -20.68
C GLY A 493 25.64 -30.13 -19.91
N ALA A 494 25.60 -31.27 -19.23
CA ALA A 494 24.45 -31.69 -18.42
C ALA A 494 24.34 -30.84 -17.14
N MET A 495 23.10 -30.51 -16.77
CA MET A 495 22.79 -29.80 -15.52
C MET A 495 22.52 -30.80 -14.39
N THR A 496 22.98 -30.50 -13.19
CA THR A 496 22.74 -31.31 -11.98
C THR A 496 22.00 -30.48 -10.95
N ARG A 497 20.87 -30.97 -10.44
CA ARG A 497 20.12 -30.32 -9.36
C ARG A 497 20.86 -30.52 -8.05
N VAL A 498 21.09 -29.44 -7.32
CA VAL A 498 21.76 -29.42 -6.00
C VAL A 498 20.71 -29.33 -4.90
N ALA A 499 19.71 -28.46 -5.04
CA ALA A 499 18.64 -28.30 -4.04
C ALA A 499 17.27 -28.26 -4.72
N LYS A 500 16.27 -28.78 -4.00
CA LYS A 500 14.88 -28.75 -4.50
C LYS A 500 14.23 -27.39 -4.34
N ASP A 501 14.57 -26.71 -3.25
CA ASP A 501 13.99 -25.45 -2.80
C ASP A 501 15.11 -24.49 -2.38
N GLY A 502 14.75 -23.23 -2.16
CA GLY A 502 15.69 -22.15 -1.87
C GLY A 502 16.10 -21.36 -3.12
N GLY A 503 16.79 -20.24 -2.90
CA GLY A 503 17.20 -19.32 -3.96
C GLY A 503 18.48 -18.56 -3.61
N ASN A 504 18.91 -17.68 -4.49
CA ASN A 504 20.14 -16.91 -4.45
C ASN A 504 21.39 -17.79 -4.23
N PRO A 505 21.71 -18.72 -5.15
CA PRO A 505 22.87 -19.60 -5.03
C PRO A 505 24.18 -18.80 -5.13
N GLN A 506 25.11 -19.06 -4.21
CA GLN A 506 26.32 -18.28 -4.02
C GLN A 506 27.47 -19.11 -3.45
N TRP A 507 28.70 -18.59 -3.54
CA TRP A 507 29.92 -19.29 -3.15
C TRP A 507 30.73 -18.47 -2.13
N GLY A 508 31.25 -19.16 -1.11
CA GLY A 508 32.32 -18.66 -0.25
C GLY A 508 33.70 -18.86 -0.88
N ALA A 509 34.70 -19.16 -0.06
CA ALA A 509 36.08 -19.38 -0.52
C ALA A 509 36.31 -20.71 -1.27
N SER A 510 35.51 -21.74 -1.00
CA SER A 510 35.74 -23.10 -1.50
C SER A 510 34.78 -23.52 -2.62
N ASN A 511 35.20 -24.47 -3.45
CA ASN A 511 34.41 -25.02 -4.56
C ASN A 511 33.52 -26.21 -4.15
N ASP A 512 33.65 -26.72 -2.93
CA ASP A 512 33.00 -27.95 -2.46
C ASP A 512 31.60 -27.71 -1.88
N ARG A 513 31.26 -26.45 -1.58
CA ARG A 513 30.05 -26.10 -0.84
C ARG A 513 29.34 -24.89 -1.44
N LEU A 514 28.04 -25.07 -1.70
CA LEU A 514 27.17 -24.05 -2.29
C LEU A 514 26.26 -23.45 -1.22
N PHE A 515 26.31 -22.14 -1.06
CA PHE A 515 25.44 -21.36 -0.17
C PHE A 515 24.19 -20.90 -0.92
N PHE A 516 23.09 -20.79 -0.21
CA PHE A 516 21.83 -20.28 -0.75
C PHE A 516 20.90 -19.86 0.40
N THR A 517 19.88 -19.09 0.06
CA THR A 517 18.81 -18.68 0.98
C THR A 517 17.69 -19.71 0.99
N ALA A 518 17.12 -19.95 2.16
CA ALA A 518 15.97 -20.83 2.36
C ALA A 518 15.07 -20.25 3.45
N THR A 519 13.81 -20.70 3.51
CA THR A 519 12.88 -20.29 4.56
C THR A 519 12.63 -21.44 5.53
N GLU A 520 12.71 -21.17 6.83
CA GLU A 520 12.41 -22.13 7.90
C GLU A 520 11.55 -21.42 8.95
N LYS A 521 10.36 -21.96 9.26
CA LYS A 521 9.40 -21.38 10.23
C LYS A 521 9.10 -19.89 10.00
N GLY A 522 8.99 -19.48 8.74
CA GLY A 522 8.71 -18.08 8.35
C GLY A 522 9.88 -17.12 8.50
N LYS A 523 11.10 -17.63 8.75
CA LYS A 523 12.34 -16.83 8.84
C LYS A 523 13.24 -17.13 7.66
N LEU A 524 13.93 -16.11 7.16
CA LEU A 524 14.95 -16.32 6.13
C LEU A 524 16.21 -16.89 6.79
N GLN A 525 16.80 -17.90 6.14
CA GLN A 525 18.04 -18.54 6.54
C GLN A 525 19.07 -18.48 5.42
N LEU A 526 20.33 -18.25 5.78
CA LEU A 526 21.48 -18.61 4.95
C LEU A 526 21.87 -20.06 5.26
N VAL A 527 21.79 -20.93 4.26
CA VAL A 527 22.19 -22.33 4.35
C VAL A 527 23.27 -22.67 3.34
N SER A 528 23.90 -23.83 3.48
CA SER A 528 24.67 -24.44 2.38
C SER A 528 24.65 -25.97 2.43
N THR A 529 24.95 -26.57 1.28
CA THR A 529 25.11 -28.02 1.07
C THR A 529 26.42 -28.30 0.32
N ASP A 530 26.83 -29.56 0.26
CA ASP A 530 27.77 -29.97 -0.79
C ASP A 530 27.12 -29.90 -2.20
N LEU A 531 27.89 -30.24 -3.23
CA LEU A 531 27.45 -30.17 -4.63
C LEU A 531 26.43 -31.24 -5.06
N ASN A 532 26.06 -32.15 -4.15
CA ASN A 532 25.01 -33.16 -4.34
C ASN A 532 23.74 -32.82 -3.54
N GLY A 533 23.75 -31.71 -2.78
CA GLY A 533 22.62 -31.31 -1.93
C GLY A 533 22.64 -31.93 -0.54
N GLU A 534 23.72 -32.61 -0.17
CA GLU A 534 23.87 -33.27 1.12
C GLU A 534 24.61 -32.37 2.12
N ALA A 535 24.81 -32.85 3.35
CA ALA A 535 25.51 -32.12 4.41
C ALA A 535 25.00 -30.67 4.63
N LYS A 536 23.67 -30.49 4.61
CA LYS A 536 23.01 -29.20 4.84
C LYS A 536 23.44 -28.60 6.18
N ARG A 537 23.77 -27.31 6.22
CA ARG A 537 24.01 -26.54 7.46
C ARG A 537 23.34 -25.18 7.34
N ALA A 538 22.77 -24.72 8.45
CA ALA A 538 22.31 -23.34 8.62
C ALA A 538 23.43 -22.51 9.24
N HIS A 539 23.62 -21.29 8.74
CA HIS A 539 24.69 -20.38 9.16
C HIS A 539 24.16 -19.11 9.80
N ALA A 540 23.04 -18.60 9.29
CA ALA A 540 22.42 -17.40 9.81
C ALA A 540 20.91 -17.47 9.61
N THR A 541 20.16 -16.94 10.58
CA THR A 541 18.69 -16.88 10.54
C THR A 541 18.19 -15.54 11.04
N GLY A 542 17.25 -14.92 10.32
CA GLY A 542 16.67 -13.63 10.67
C GLY A 542 15.15 -13.60 10.46
N GLU A 543 14.43 -13.01 11.41
CA GLU A 543 12.96 -12.94 11.35
C GLU A 543 12.47 -11.92 10.33
N LEU A 544 13.13 -10.77 10.23
CA LEU A 544 12.80 -9.68 9.29
C LEU A 544 13.90 -9.45 8.24
N VAL A 545 14.85 -10.37 8.16
CA VAL A 545 15.91 -10.34 7.14
C VAL A 545 15.33 -10.85 5.83
N ASN A 546 15.65 -10.16 4.73
CA ASN A 546 15.08 -10.44 3.41
C ASN A 546 16.13 -10.72 2.33
N ASP A 547 17.43 -10.64 2.62
CA ASP A 547 18.51 -11.08 1.73
C ASP A 547 19.78 -11.44 2.52
N TYR A 548 20.62 -12.34 1.97
CA TYR A 548 21.96 -12.67 2.45
C TYR A 548 22.96 -12.79 1.29
N GLN A 549 24.13 -12.17 1.43
CA GLN A 549 25.23 -12.21 0.46
C GLN A 549 26.56 -12.57 1.14
N VAL A 550 27.11 -13.72 0.81
CA VAL A 550 28.36 -14.27 1.35
C VAL A 550 29.57 -13.63 0.67
N SER A 551 30.58 -13.25 1.46
CA SER A 551 31.80 -12.66 0.93
C SER A 551 32.65 -13.69 0.15
N PRO A 552 33.43 -13.24 -0.85
CA PRO A 552 34.25 -14.12 -1.67
C PRO A 552 35.24 -15.02 -0.93
N ASP A 553 35.74 -14.55 0.20
CA ASP A 553 36.67 -15.24 1.09
C ASP A 553 35.97 -16.09 2.16
N GLY A 554 34.63 -16.06 2.22
CA GLY A 554 33.83 -16.76 3.23
C GLY A 554 34.00 -16.24 4.65
N GLY A 555 34.61 -15.08 4.86
CA GLY A 555 34.83 -14.49 6.18
C GLY A 555 33.67 -13.64 6.69
N PHE A 556 32.78 -13.19 5.81
CA PHE A 556 31.71 -12.25 6.11
C PHE A 556 30.42 -12.61 5.38
N VAL A 557 29.32 -12.08 5.90
CA VAL A 557 28.01 -12.09 5.24
C VAL A 557 27.38 -10.73 5.38
N ALA A 558 26.86 -10.22 4.27
CA ALA A 558 25.98 -9.05 4.26
C ALA A 558 24.53 -9.53 4.30
N PHE A 559 23.67 -8.78 4.95
CA PHE A 559 22.24 -9.05 4.96
C PHE A 559 21.44 -7.75 4.86
N ARG A 560 20.19 -7.87 4.42
CA ARG A 560 19.26 -6.74 4.32
C ARG A 560 18.08 -6.91 5.26
N GLN A 561 17.78 -5.85 6.02
CA GLN A 561 16.62 -5.76 6.93
C GLN A 561 16.16 -4.31 6.96
N ASN A 562 14.84 -4.07 6.99
CA ASN A 562 14.27 -2.72 6.98
C ASN A 562 14.85 -1.85 5.82
N TYR A 563 15.02 -2.47 4.65
CA TYR A 563 15.61 -1.89 3.43
C TYR A 563 17.07 -1.44 3.53
N GLN A 564 17.76 -1.69 4.64
CA GLN A 564 19.14 -1.28 4.89
C GLN A 564 20.08 -2.49 4.82
N ALA A 565 21.31 -2.27 4.35
CA ALA A 565 22.37 -3.26 4.33
C ALA A 565 23.19 -3.24 5.62
N PHE A 566 23.48 -4.44 6.11
CA PHE A 566 24.32 -4.71 7.27
C PHE A 566 25.37 -5.75 6.90
N VAL A 567 26.51 -5.72 7.59
CA VAL A 567 27.57 -6.72 7.48
C VAL A 567 27.85 -7.31 8.84
N MET A 568 28.12 -8.61 8.88
CA MET A 568 28.65 -9.33 10.05
C MET A 568 29.70 -10.36 9.65
N PRO A 569 30.59 -10.78 10.56
CA PRO A 569 31.45 -11.94 10.33
C PRO A 569 30.62 -13.20 10.07
N LEU A 570 31.08 -14.08 9.20
CA LEU A 570 30.51 -15.40 8.98
C LEU A 570 31.25 -16.40 9.86
N MET A 571 30.52 -17.15 10.69
CA MET A 571 31.14 -18.16 11.53
C MET A 571 31.80 -19.26 10.68
N PRO A 572 33.03 -19.70 11.00
CA PRO A 572 33.65 -20.83 10.31
C PRO A 572 33.03 -22.19 10.70
N GLY A 573 32.25 -22.24 11.78
CA GLY A 573 31.60 -23.44 12.29
C GLY A 573 30.28 -23.78 11.58
N THR A 574 29.49 -24.67 12.18
CA THR A 574 28.20 -25.13 11.64
C THR A 574 27.00 -24.54 12.41
N GLN A 575 27.25 -23.57 13.27
CA GLN A 575 26.26 -22.95 14.14
C GLN A 575 25.41 -21.96 13.36
N ASP A 576 24.11 -22.02 13.58
CA ASP A 576 23.15 -21.03 13.10
C ASP A 576 23.23 -19.76 13.98
N VAL A 577 23.61 -18.63 13.38
CA VAL A 577 23.73 -17.35 14.07
C VAL A 577 22.46 -16.52 13.88
N SER A 578 21.83 -16.10 14.97
CA SER A 578 20.70 -15.18 14.87
C SER A 578 21.14 -13.81 14.34
N THR A 579 20.38 -13.28 13.39
CA THR A 579 20.65 -11.98 12.73
C THR A 579 19.50 -11.01 12.97
N ASP A 580 19.86 -9.80 13.38
CA ASP A 580 18.95 -8.67 13.52
C ASP A 580 19.73 -7.36 13.36
N GLN A 581 19.07 -6.32 12.83
CA GLN A 581 19.64 -4.98 12.68
C GLN A 581 20.14 -4.36 14.00
N LYS A 582 19.59 -4.76 15.16
CA LYS A 582 20.01 -4.28 16.49
C LYS A 582 21.26 -4.99 17.02
N GLY A 583 21.76 -5.99 16.30
CA GLY A 583 22.92 -6.81 16.67
C GLY A 583 22.54 -8.26 17.00
N GLY A 584 23.55 -9.05 17.36
CA GLY A 584 23.39 -10.46 17.68
C GLY A 584 24.61 -11.04 18.40
N PRO A 585 24.82 -12.37 18.33
CA PRO A 585 25.99 -13.02 18.91
C PRO A 585 27.33 -12.54 18.32
N LEU A 586 27.29 -11.92 17.13
CA LEU A 586 28.43 -11.34 16.42
C LEU A 586 28.23 -9.83 16.21
N PRO A 587 29.31 -9.05 16.02
CA PRO A 587 29.20 -7.64 15.69
C PRO A 587 28.51 -7.44 14.34
N VAL A 588 27.58 -6.49 14.29
CA VAL A 588 26.83 -6.10 13.09
C VAL A 588 27.09 -4.62 12.82
N THR A 589 27.47 -4.29 11.59
CA THR A 589 27.70 -2.90 11.14
C THR A 589 26.71 -2.54 10.05
N LYS A 590 25.89 -1.49 10.27
CA LYS A 590 25.02 -0.90 9.23
C LYS A 590 25.91 -0.18 8.21
N VAL A 591 25.86 -0.58 6.94
CA VAL A 591 26.72 0.00 5.89
C VAL A 591 26.01 1.01 4.99
N SER A 592 24.67 0.99 4.92
CA SER A 592 23.88 1.93 4.13
C SER A 592 23.24 3.05 4.95
N ALA A 593 22.92 4.17 4.29
CA ALA A 593 22.22 5.30 4.89
C ALA A 593 20.70 5.26 4.64
N ASP A 594 20.29 5.38 3.37
CA ASP A 594 18.88 5.52 2.96
C ASP A 594 18.27 4.22 2.39
N GLY A 595 19.10 3.26 2.01
CA GLY A 595 18.64 1.95 1.54
C GLY A 595 19.73 1.19 0.77
N ALA A 596 19.46 -0.07 0.45
CA ALA A 596 20.37 -0.90 -0.34
C ALA A 596 19.64 -2.01 -1.11
N ASN A 597 19.90 -2.09 -2.41
CA ASN A 597 19.54 -3.20 -3.28
C ASN A 597 20.80 -3.80 -3.93
N PHE A 598 20.67 -5.02 -4.45
CA PHE A 598 21.71 -5.68 -5.24
C PHE A 598 23.10 -5.70 -4.55
N ILE A 599 23.11 -6.10 -3.27
CA ILE A 599 24.34 -6.17 -2.48
C ILE A 599 25.31 -7.16 -3.13
N ASN A 600 26.58 -6.78 -3.24
CA ASN A 600 27.63 -7.59 -3.82
C ASN A 600 29.01 -7.27 -3.21
N TRP A 601 30.02 -8.06 -3.58
CA TRP A 601 31.34 -8.02 -2.97
C TRP A 601 32.46 -7.93 -4.02
N SER A 602 33.52 -7.21 -3.68
CA SER A 602 34.83 -7.31 -4.34
C SER A 602 35.91 -7.66 -3.30
N SER A 603 37.17 -7.80 -3.75
CA SER A 603 38.29 -7.94 -2.80
C SER A 603 38.52 -6.70 -1.93
N LYS A 604 37.92 -5.55 -2.28
CA LYS A 604 38.10 -4.27 -1.57
C LYS A 604 36.98 -3.97 -0.57
N GLY A 605 35.85 -4.66 -0.63
CA GLY A 605 34.73 -4.36 0.24
C GLY A 605 33.37 -4.82 -0.25
N VAL A 606 32.35 -4.29 0.42
CA VAL A 606 30.93 -4.50 0.12
C VAL A 606 30.39 -3.34 -0.71
N HIS A 607 29.51 -3.65 -1.65
CA HIS A 607 28.90 -2.72 -2.59
C HIS A 607 27.40 -2.96 -2.67
N TRP A 608 26.64 -1.91 -2.97
CA TRP A 608 25.20 -1.99 -3.21
C TRP A 608 24.79 -0.82 -4.10
N SER A 609 23.62 -0.92 -4.72
CA SER A 609 23.02 0.19 -5.45
C SER A 609 21.75 0.66 -4.77
N LEU A 610 21.52 1.96 -4.83
CA LEU A 610 20.24 2.58 -4.51
C LEU A 610 19.85 3.48 -5.68
N GLY A 611 18.74 3.14 -6.34
CA GLY A 611 18.44 3.68 -7.66
C GLY A 611 19.64 3.54 -8.60
N PRO A 612 20.07 4.62 -9.28
CA PRO A 612 21.18 4.54 -10.21
C PRO A 612 22.55 4.65 -9.53
N THR A 613 22.64 4.81 -8.20
CA THR A 613 23.91 5.12 -7.55
C THR A 613 24.52 3.87 -6.91
N LEU A 614 25.77 3.56 -7.29
CA LEU A 614 26.59 2.53 -6.66
C LEU A 614 27.33 3.10 -5.45
N TYR A 615 27.11 2.50 -4.29
CA TYR A 615 27.80 2.80 -3.04
C TYR A 615 28.80 1.70 -2.70
N SER A 616 29.78 2.01 -1.86
CA SER A 616 30.86 1.09 -1.47
C SER A 616 31.33 1.39 -0.06
N ALA A 617 31.59 0.34 0.72
CA ALA A 617 32.24 0.44 2.02
C ALA A 617 33.45 -0.50 2.08
N ASP A 618 34.58 0.02 2.59
CA ASP A 618 35.80 -0.73 2.77
C ASP A 618 35.65 -1.69 3.97
N LEU A 619 35.90 -2.98 3.72
CA LEU A 619 35.78 -4.02 4.73
C LEU A 619 36.71 -3.80 5.93
N GLY A 620 37.90 -3.24 5.70
CA GLY A 620 38.88 -2.94 6.74
C GLY A 620 38.42 -1.86 7.73
N GLN A 621 37.37 -1.11 7.39
CA GLN A 621 36.78 -0.08 8.26
C GLN A 621 35.60 -0.59 9.09
N LEU A 622 35.07 -1.79 8.78
CA LEU A 622 33.83 -2.29 9.39
C LEU A 622 34.05 -2.95 10.75
N PHE A 623 35.16 -3.68 10.92
CA PHE A 623 35.47 -4.44 12.13
C PHE A 623 36.89 -4.16 12.61
N ALA A 624 37.00 -3.65 13.83
CA ALA A 624 38.28 -3.47 14.49
C ALA A 624 38.90 -4.83 14.89
N SER A 625 40.23 -4.89 14.94
CA SER A 625 40.97 -6.07 15.39
C SER A 625 40.91 -6.29 16.91
N ALA A 626 40.37 -5.33 17.67
CA ALA A 626 40.13 -5.39 19.10
C ALA A 626 38.88 -4.58 19.46
N PRO A 627 38.26 -4.79 20.64
CA PRO A 627 37.15 -3.96 21.10
C PRO A 627 37.50 -2.46 21.05
N PRO A 628 36.60 -1.59 20.56
CA PRO A 628 36.88 -0.17 20.46
C PRO A 628 37.06 0.44 21.85
N ALA A 629 37.90 1.47 21.95
CA ALA A 629 37.95 2.32 23.14
C ALA A 629 36.57 2.93 23.42
N GLU A 630 36.26 3.17 24.69
CA GLU A 630 35.02 3.81 25.08
C GLU A 630 34.86 5.16 24.37
N GLY A 631 33.73 5.38 23.70
CA GLY A 631 33.45 6.60 22.92
C GLY A 631 34.08 6.66 21.53
N ALA A 632 34.73 5.60 21.02
CA ALA A 632 35.23 5.57 19.65
C ALA A 632 34.11 5.83 18.63
N ALA A 633 34.44 6.55 17.56
CA ALA A 633 33.50 6.83 16.49
C ALA A 633 33.03 5.53 15.84
N LYS A 634 31.70 5.39 15.67
CA LYS A 634 31.12 4.28 14.91
C LYS A 634 31.30 4.51 13.41
N PHE A 635 31.29 3.42 12.64
CA PHE A 635 31.28 3.49 11.18
C PHE A 635 30.14 4.38 10.69
N ALA A 636 30.45 5.30 9.77
CA ALA A 636 29.48 6.17 9.13
C ALA A 636 29.27 5.68 7.69
N PRO A 637 28.03 5.28 7.32
CA PRO A 637 27.70 4.94 5.95
C PRO A 637 28.10 6.04 4.94
N PRO A 638 28.57 5.66 3.74
CA PRO A 638 28.89 6.63 2.69
C PRO A 638 27.63 7.38 2.26
N SER A 639 27.73 8.71 2.15
CA SER A 639 26.65 9.59 1.69
C SER A 639 26.67 9.88 0.19
N SER A 640 27.70 9.42 -0.52
CA SER A 640 27.85 9.60 -1.97
C SER A 640 28.35 8.31 -2.63
N GLY A 641 28.16 8.21 -3.94
CA GLY A 641 28.51 7.05 -4.73
C GLY A 641 28.69 7.39 -6.20
N VAL A 642 28.79 6.36 -7.03
CA VAL A 642 29.06 6.49 -8.47
C VAL A 642 27.76 6.27 -9.23
N SER A 643 27.33 7.28 -10.00
CA SER A 643 26.13 7.16 -10.83
C SER A 643 26.32 6.16 -11.98
N LEU A 644 25.38 5.24 -12.12
CA LEU A 644 25.20 4.28 -13.20
C LEU A 644 24.09 4.71 -14.17
N ALA A 645 23.47 5.87 -13.95
CA ALA A 645 22.42 6.39 -14.80
C ALA A 645 22.91 6.53 -16.26
N MET A 646 22.03 6.17 -17.19
CA MET A 646 22.22 6.32 -18.63
C MET A 646 21.24 7.38 -19.14
N GLU A 647 21.71 8.36 -19.91
CA GLU A 647 20.82 9.29 -20.62
C GLU A 647 20.25 8.57 -21.85
N VAL A 648 18.92 8.53 -21.93
CA VAL A 648 18.16 7.81 -22.96
C VAL A 648 17.13 8.76 -23.58
N ALA A 649 16.97 8.69 -24.89
CA ALA A 649 15.89 9.40 -25.58
C ALA A 649 14.56 8.66 -25.36
N SER A 650 13.49 9.40 -25.11
CA SER A 650 12.16 8.80 -25.06
C SER A 650 11.71 8.38 -26.45
N ASP A 651 10.95 7.29 -26.54
CA ASP A 651 10.33 6.84 -27.78
C ASP A 651 9.27 7.85 -28.22
N LYS A 652 9.40 8.30 -29.48
CA LYS A 652 8.53 9.30 -30.08
C LYS A 652 8.35 8.97 -31.57
N PRO A 653 7.11 9.00 -32.08
CA PRO A 653 6.90 8.85 -33.51
C PRO A 653 7.42 10.09 -34.25
N SER A 654 7.69 9.90 -35.54
CA SER A 654 8.03 11.00 -36.45
C SER A 654 6.90 11.19 -37.46
N GLY A 655 6.67 12.43 -37.89
CA GLY A 655 5.67 12.76 -38.91
C GLY A 655 4.44 13.49 -38.36
N THR A 656 3.43 13.63 -39.23
CA THR A 656 2.19 14.34 -38.96
C THR A 656 1.00 13.48 -39.37
N VAL A 657 0.09 13.25 -38.41
CA VAL A 657 -1.12 12.46 -38.59
C VAL A 657 -2.34 13.32 -38.28
N VAL A 658 -3.41 13.13 -39.03
CA VAL A 658 -4.67 13.84 -38.85
C VAL A 658 -5.79 12.84 -38.66
N LEU A 659 -6.49 12.94 -37.54
CA LEU A 659 -7.75 12.24 -37.30
C LEU A 659 -8.89 13.19 -37.69
N ALA A 660 -9.70 12.82 -38.68
CA ALA A 660 -10.73 13.71 -39.23
C ALA A 660 -12.15 13.11 -39.15
N GLY A 661 -13.10 13.91 -38.67
CA GLY A 661 -14.54 13.65 -38.79
C GLY A 661 -15.22 13.00 -37.59
N ALA A 662 -14.52 12.86 -36.46
CA ALA A 662 -15.09 12.30 -35.23
C ALA A 662 -15.83 13.34 -34.40
N ARG A 663 -16.70 12.88 -33.49
CA ARG A 663 -17.14 13.66 -32.34
C ARG A 663 -16.02 13.66 -31.30
N LEU A 664 -15.51 14.82 -30.91
CA LEU A 664 -14.45 14.93 -29.92
C LEU A 664 -15.06 15.28 -28.57
N VAL A 665 -14.71 14.52 -27.55
CA VAL A 665 -15.01 14.82 -26.15
C VAL A 665 -13.67 15.22 -25.52
N THR A 666 -13.35 16.51 -25.52
CA THR A 666 -11.99 16.97 -25.23
C THR A 666 -11.62 16.93 -23.75
N MET A 667 -12.60 16.98 -22.85
CA MET A 667 -12.42 17.14 -21.40
C MET A 667 -11.76 18.47 -20.99
N ALA A 668 -11.61 19.43 -21.91
CA ALA A 668 -11.08 20.76 -21.64
C ALA A 668 -12.04 21.64 -20.82
N ALA A 669 -13.33 21.28 -20.78
CA ALA A 669 -14.38 21.96 -20.02
C ALA A 669 -15.22 20.97 -19.21
N ALA A 670 -15.97 21.48 -18.22
CA ALA A 670 -16.77 20.67 -17.31
C ALA A 670 -17.90 19.90 -18.01
N ASP A 671 -18.43 20.43 -19.12
CA ASP A 671 -19.43 19.80 -19.98
C ASP A 671 -18.84 18.82 -21.01
N GLY A 672 -17.54 18.54 -20.91
CA GLY A 672 -16.80 17.65 -21.79
C GLY A 672 -16.12 18.34 -22.98
N GLY A 673 -16.41 19.63 -23.24
CA GLY A 673 -15.80 20.38 -24.35
C GLY A 673 -16.01 19.70 -25.71
N ILE A 674 -17.28 19.47 -26.06
CA ILE A 674 -17.69 18.68 -27.22
C ILE A 674 -17.44 19.42 -28.54
N ILE A 675 -16.89 18.73 -29.53
CA ILE A 675 -16.69 19.23 -30.90
C ILE A 675 -17.21 18.19 -31.91
N ASP A 676 -18.29 18.49 -32.60
CA ASP A 676 -18.81 17.65 -33.69
C ASP A 676 -18.07 17.92 -35.02
N ASP A 677 -17.95 16.87 -35.85
CA ASP A 677 -17.12 16.87 -37.07
C ASP A 677 -15.73 17.46 -36.82
N GLY A 678 -15.10 17.02 -35.74
CA GLY A 678 -13.82 17.53 -35.27
C GLY A 678 -12.63 16.93 -36.01
N VAL A 679 -11.54 17.69 -36.00
CA VAL A 679 -10.23 17.33 -36.55
C VAL A 679 -9.17 17.50 -35.48
N ILE A 680 -8.27 16.52 -35.37
CA ILE A 680 -7.06 16.60 -34.53
C ILE A 680 -5.85 16.45 -35.44
N VAL A 681 -4.95 17.43 -35.42
CA VAL A 681 -3.63 17.38 -36.08
C VAL A 681 -2.59 17.04 -35.02
N ILE A 682 -1.85 15.97 -35.25
CA ILE A 682 -0.83 15.44 -34.35
C ILE A 682 0.51 15.53 -35.06
N GLN A 683 1.52 16.11 -34.39
CA GLN A 683 2.88 16.20 -34.89
C GLN A 683 3.83 15.54 -33.89
N GLY A 684 4.46 14.45 -34.32
CA GLY A 684 5.17 13.55 -33.40
C GLY A 684 4.22 13.02 -32.34
N ASP A 685 4.53 13.28 -31.07
CA ASP A 685 3.78 12.81 -29.91
C ASP A 685 2.73 13.79 -29.36
N ARG A 686 2.58 14.99 -29.96
CA ARG A 686 1.72 16.07 -29.41
C ARG A 686 0.65 16.57 -30.37
N ILE A 687 -0.47 17.01 -29.79
CA ILE A 687 -1.57 17.66 -30.49
C ILE A 687 -1.11 19.06 -30.92
N ALA A 688 -1.01 19.28 -32.23
CA ALA A 688 -0.59 20.56 -32.82
C ALA A 688 -1.79 21.47 -33.10
N ALA A 689 -2.95 20.92 -33.46
CA ALA A 689 -4.19 21.65 -33.63
C ALA A 689 -5.40 20.74 -33.36
N ILE A 690 -6.50 21.33 -32.86
CA ILE A 690 -7.76 20.64 -32.60
C ILE A 690 -8.93 21.62 -32.77
N GLY A 691 -10.03 21.17 -33.36
CA GLY A 691 -11.20 22.02 -33.59
C GLY A 691 -12.20 21.44 -34.59
N PRO A 692 -13.32 22.14 -34.86
CA PRO A 692 -14.20 21.81 -35.98
C PRO A 692 -13.44 21.71 -37.31
N ARG A 693 -13.84 20.80 -38.20
CA ARG A 693 -13.18 20.60 -39.51
C ARG A 693 -12.97 21.90 -40.28
N ALA A 694 -13.95 22.80 -40.26
CA ALA A 694 -13.88 24.09 -40.97
C ALA A 694 -12.82 25.06 -40.44
N SER A 695 -12.35 24.89 -39.19
CA SER A 695 -11.40 25.81 -38.55
C SER A 695 -9.98 25.26 -38.42
N VAL A 696 -9.75 23.98 -38.71
CA VAL A 696 -8.44 23.33 -38.56
C VAL A 696 -7.74 23.24 -39.91
N SER A 697 -6.57 23.85 -40.02
CA SER A 697 -5.72 23.73 -41.21
C SER A 697 -4.96 22.41 -41.18
N VAL A 698 -5.14 21.58 -42.22
CA VAL A 698 -4.42 20.31 -42.38
C VAL A 698 -3.07 20.56 -43.07
N PRO A 699 -1.93 20.22 -42.44
CA PRO A 699 -0.62 20.37 -43.07
C PRO A 699 -0.48 19.52 -44.34
N ALA A 700 0.20 20.07 -45.35
CA ALA A 700 0.50 19.33 -46.58
C ALA A 700 1.35 18.08 -46.29
N GLY A 701 1.00 16.95 -46.89
CA GLY A 701 1.70 15.67 -46.70
C GLY A 701 1.38 14.93 -45.41
N ALA A 702 0.46 15.45 -44.57
CA ALA A 702 -0.01 14.73 -43.39
C ALA A 702 -0.81 13.48 -43.79
N LYS A 703 -0.63 12.39 -43.04
CA LYS A 703 -1.42 11.17 -43.18
C LYS A 703 -2.80 11.40 -42.56
N ILE A 704 -3.84 11.45 -43.39
CA ILE A 704 -5.22 11.63 -42.95
C ILE A 704 -5.86 10.26 -42.70
N ILE A 705 -6.46 10.10 -41.52
CA ILE A 705 -7.21 8.94 -41.09
C ILE A 705 -8.66 9.40 -40.89
N ASP A 706 -9.57 8.86 -41.71
CA ASP A 706 -11.00 9.15 -41.60
C ASP A 706 -11.59 8.34 -40.44
N VAL A 707 -12.11 9.06 -39.45
CA VAL A 707 -12.75 8.52 -38.25
C VAL A 707 -14.19 9.00 -38.15
N LYS A 708 -14.83 9.27 -39.29
CA LYS A 708 -16.23 9.67 -39.36
C LYS A 708 -17.14 8.66 -38.66
N GLY A 709 -18.08 9.18 -37.86
CA GLY A 709 -19.03 8.39 -37.10
C GLY A 709 -18.44 7.73 -35.84
N LYS A 710 -17.19 8.05 -35.50
CA LYS A 710 -16.56 7.65 -34.24
C LYS A 710 -16.62 8.77 -33.21
N THR A 711 -16.38 8.41 -31.95
CA THR A 711 -16.16 9.37 -30.86
C THR A 711 -14.72 9.26 -30.37
N ILE A 712 -14.07 10.38 -30.06
CA ILE A 712 -12.71 10.40 -29.51
C ILE A 712 -12.75 11.00 -28.11
N ILE A 713 -12.16 10.29 -27.14
CA ILE A 713 -11.95 10.74 -25.76
C ILE A 713 -10.43 10.79 -25.47
N PRO A 714 -9.97 11.52 -24.43
CA PRO A 714 -8.60 11.37 -23.94
C PRO A 714 -8.33 9.93 -23.49
N GLY A 715 -7.07 9.51 -23.53
CA GLY A 715 -6.67 8.22 -22.97
C GLY A 715 -7.05 8.10 -21.50
N LEU A 716 -7.52 6.92 -21.09
CA LEU A 716 -7.95 6.70 -19.71
C LEU A 716 -6.74 6.66 -18.78
N ILE A 717 -6.92 7.23 -17.59
CA ILE A 717 -5.93 7.28 -16.52
C ILE A 717 -6.49 6.53 -15.32
N ASP A 718 -5.91 5.38 -15.03
CA ASP A 718 -6.22 4.63 -13.82
C ASP A 718 -5.33 5.13 -12.67
N ALA A 719 -5.92 5.82 -11.69
CA ALA A 719 -5.16 6.44 -10.59
C ALA A 719 -4.71 5.45 -9.52
N HIS A 720 -5.32 4.26 -9.52
CA HIS A 720 -5.01 3.18 -8.58
C HIS A 720 -5.14 1.85 -9.31
N ALA A 721 -4.11 1.53 -10.08
CA ALA A 721 -3.98 0.26 -10.76
C ALA A 721 -3.23 -0.74 -9.89
N HIS A 722 -3.46 -2.03 -10.12
CA HIS A 722 -2.48 -3.07 -9.79
C HIS A 722 -2.34 -4.03 -10.97
N GLY A 723 -1.17 -4.64 -11.08
CA GLY A 723 -0.93 -5.73 -12.01
C GLY A 723 0.53 -6.17 -11.99
N PRO A 724 0.80 -7.45 -12.26
CA PRO A 724 2.17 -7.94 -12.26
C PRO A 724 2.96 -7.27 -13.39
N GLN A 725 4.17 -6.79 -13.09
CA GLN A 725 5.06 -6.15 -14.07
C GLN A 725 6.22 -7.06 -14.46
N GLY A 726 6.51 -8.07 -13.65
CA GLY A 726 7.49 -9.11 -13.91
C GLY A 726 7.24 -10.37 -13.08
N GLU A 727 8.13 -11.34 -13.21
CA GLU A 727 8.16 -12.59 -12.45
C GLU A 727 9.56 -12.73 -11.80
N ASP A 728 9.65 -12.51 -10.49
CA ASP A 728 10.91 -12.51 -9.73
C ASP A 728 12.03 -11.68 -10.40
N GLU A 729 11.76 -10.38 -10.62
CA GLU A 729 12.63 -9.41 -11.28
C GLU A 729 12.81 -9.60 -12.81
N LEU A 730 12.19 -10.61 -13.43
CA LEU A 730 12.09 -10.72 -14.89
C LEU A 730 10.94 -9.86 -15.40
N VAL A 731 11.24 -8.70 -15.99
CA VAL A 731 10.24 -7.95 -16.79
C VAL A 731 10.18 -8.58 -18.18
N PRO A 732 9.04 -9.15 -18.63
CA PRO A 732 8.92 -9.79 -19.93
C PRO A 732 8.94 -8.75 -21.06
N GLN A 733 9.27 -9.17 -22.28
CA GLN A 733 9.18 -8.29 -23.45
C GLN A 733 7.73 -7.98 -23.81
N GLN A 734 6.80 -8.88 -23.48
CA GLN A 734 5.36 -8.74 -23.68
C GLN A 734 4.61 -9.08 -22.40
N ASN A 735 4.17 -8.06 -21.69
CA ASN A 735 3.24 -8.22 -20.58
C ASN A 735 1.81 -8.17 -21.11
N TRP A 736 1.12 -9.32 -21.11
CA TRP A 736 -0.22 -9.40 -21.66
C TRP A 736 -1.27 -8.60 -20.87
N SER A 737 -1.10 -8.48 -19.55
CA SER A 737 -1.99 -7.71 -18.68
C SER A 737 -1.89 -6.21 -18.98
N ALA A 738 -0.66 -5.70 -19.10
CA ALA A 738 -0.42 -4.32 -19.53
C ALA A 738 -0.97 -4.04 -20.95
N LEU A 739 -0.83 -4.99 -21.86
CA LEU A 739 -1.37 -4.87 -23.22
C LEU A 739 -2.90 -4.91 -23.24
N ALA A 740 -3.55 -5.71 -22.38
CA ALA A 740 -5.01 -5.71 -22.24
C ALA A 740 -5.53 -4.36 -21.70
N ASN A 741 -4.85 -3.78 -20.70
CA ASN A 741 -5.12 -2.42 -20.22
C ASN A 741 -5.03 -1.38 -21.35
N LEU A 742 -3.95 -1.41 -22.12
CA LEU A 742 -3.77 -0.48 -23.23
C LEU A 742 -4.79 -0.72 -24.36
N ALA A 743 -5.09 -1.97 -24.71
CA ALA A 743 -6.06 -2.32 -25.75
C ALA A 743 -7.47 -1.82 -25.44
N LEU A 744 -7.82 -1.73 -24.17
CA LEU A 744 -9.09 -1.17 -23.68
C LEU A 744 -9.04 0.35 -23.42
N GLY A 745 -7.94 1.01 -23.76
CA GLY A 745 -7.87 2.48 -23.79
C GLY A 745 -7.23 3.14 -22.57
N THR A 746 -6.73 2.36 -21.60
CA THR A 746 -5.92 2.88 -20.50
C THR A 746 -4.52 3.19 -20.99
N THR A 747 -4.23 4.48 -21.21
CA THR A 747 -2.93 4.94 -21.71
C THR A 747 -1.97 5.33 -20.59
N THR A 748 -2.46 5.52 -19.37
CA THR A 748 -1.64 5.84 -18.19
C THR A 748 -2.17 5.11 -16.96
N ILE A 749 -1.26 4.58 -16.16
CA ILE A 749 -1.57 4.00 -14.85
C ILE A 749 -0.70 4.64 -13.78
N HIS A 750 -1.28 4.80 -12.59
CA HIS A 750 -0.56 5.00 -11.36
C HIS A 750 -0.81 3.77 -10.45
N ASP A 751 0.26 3.02 -10.16
CA ASP A 751 0.20 1.82 -9.31
C ASP A 751 0.77 2.14 -7.92
N PRO A 752 -0.05 2.16 -6.86
CA PRO A 752 0.38 2.57 -5.54
C PRO A 752 0.93 1.41 -4.69
N SER A 753 1.14 0.21 -5.24
CA SER A 753 1.82 -0.90 -4.54
C SER A 753 2.43 -1.92 -5.52
N SER A 754 3.75 -1.90 -5.67
CA SER A 754 4.47 -2.85 -6.51
C SER A 754 5.95 -2.99 -6.08
N ARG A 755 6.74 -3.75 -6.84
CA ARG A 755 8.19 -3.91 -6.61
C ARG A 755 8.99 -2.96 -7.49
N ALA A 756 9.87 -2.15 -6.90
CA ALA A 756 10.67 -1.15 -7.61
C ALA A 756 11.49 -1.76 -8.76
N ALA A 757 12.13 -2.91 -8.50
CA ALA A 757 12.98 -3.62 -9.46
C ALA A 757 12.24 -4.15 -10.69
N GLU A 758 10.90 -4.15 -10.66
CA GLU A 758 10.03 -4.56 -11.76
C GLU A 758 9.30 -3.35 -12.35
N ILE A 759 8.45 -2.66 -11.58
CA ILE A 759 7.56 -1.63 -12.14
C ILE A 759 8.31 -0.41 -12.65
N LEU A 760 9.35 0.03 -11.94
CA LEU A 760 10.12 1.21 -12.36
C LEU A 760 11.06 0.86 -13.52
N ALA A 761 11.56 -0.37 -13.58
CA ALA A 761 12.29 -0.87 -14.74
C ALA A 761 11.36 -0.96 -15.97
N ALA A 762 10.15 -1.51 -15.82
CA ALA A 762 9.15 -1.58 -16.87
C ALA A 762 8.72 -0.19 -17.36
N ALA A 763 8.54 0.78 -16.45
CA ALA A 763 8.24 2.18 -16.80
C ALA A 763 9.35 2.82 -17.66
N GLU A 764 10.62 2.58 -17.32
CA GLU A 764 11.75 3.07 -18.11
C GLU A 764 11.85 2.38 -19.47
N MET A 765 11.62 1.06 -19.52
CA MET A 765 11.56 0.30 -20.78
C MET A 765 10.43 0.78 -21.68
N GLN A 766 9.25 1.05 -21.11
CA GLN A 766 8.10 1.61 -21.84
C GLN A 766 8.44 2.99 -22.40
N ARG A 767 9.02 3.87 -21.59
CA ARG A 767 9.41 5.22 -22.01
C ARG A 767 10.49 5.21 -23.09
N ALA A 768 11.39 4.23 -23.08
CA ALA A 768 12.41 4.03 -24.11
C ALA A 768 11.90 3.26 -25.36
N GLY A 769 10.63 2.84 -25.38
CA GLY A 769 10.03 2.09 -26.49
C GLY A 769 10.44 0.62 -26.56
N VAL A 770 11.15 0.12 -25.55
CA VAL A 770 11.65 -1.27 -25.47
C VAL A 770 10.52 -2.27 -25.29
N ILE A 771 9.50 -1.91 -24.50
CA ILE A 771 8.26 -2.68 -24.32
C ILE A 771 7.04 -1.80 -24.63
N LEU A 772 5.91 -2.42 -24.96
CA LEU A 772 4.63 -1.73 -25.15
C LEU A 772 3.75 -1.93 -23.91
N ALA A 773 3.39 -0.84 -23.26
CA ALA A 773 2.54 -0.79 -22.08
C ALA A 773 1.94 0.64 -21.94
N PRO A 774 0.90 0.85 -21.11
CA PRO A 774 0.51 2.18 -20.66
C PRO A 774 1.71 2.93 -20.05
N ARG A 775 1.66 4.27 -20.01
CA ARG A 775 2.63 5.02 -19.21
C ARG A 775 2.47 4.63 -17.75
N THR A 776 3.54 4.19 -17.14
CA THR A 776 3.49 3.67 -15.77
C THR A 776 4.15 4.64 -14.81
N PHE A 777 3.39 5.01 -13.79
CA PHE A 777 3.84 5.73 -12.61
C PHE A 777 3.55 4.87 -11.39
N SER A 778 4.38 4.97 -10.35
CA SER A 778 4.20 4.12 -9.18
C SER A 778 4.88 4.69 -7.94
N THR A 779 4.37 4.29 -6.78
CA THR A 779 5.06 4.43 -5.50
C THR A 779 6.18 3.42 -5.31
N ALA A 780 6.24 2.38 -6.15
CA ALA A 780 6.98 1.15 -5.91
C ALA A 780 6.59 0.51 -4.56
N GLU A 781 7.54 0.05 -3.75
CA GLU A 781 7.18 -0.64 -2.50
C GLU A 781 6.50 0.31 -1.53
N ILE A 782 5.47 -0.22 -0.85
CA ILE A 782 4.75 0.49 0.19
C ILE A 782 5.62 0.76 1.43
N ILE A 783 5.36 1.89 2.12
CA ILE A 783 5.97 2.19 3.43
C ILE A 783 5.11 1.51 4.50
N TYR A 784 5.27 0.20 4.64
CA TYR A 784 4.38 -0.66 5.43
C TYR A 784 4.65 -0.66 6.94
N GLY A 785 3.62 -0.38 7.73
CA GLY A 785 3.72 -0.34 9.20
C GLY A 785 3.46 -1.65 9.93
N ALA A 786 2.84 -2.65 9.29
CA ALA A 786 2.63 -3.94 9.93
C ALA A 786 3.88 -4.83 9.80
N LYS A 787 4.19 -5.58 10.86
CA LYS A 787 5.38 -6.45 10.89
C LYS A 787 5.20 -7.65 9.95
N ALA A 788 5.65 -7.50 8.72
CA ALA A 788 5.72 -8.55 7.72
C ALA A 788 7.17 -8.69 7.19
N PRO A 789 7.73 -9.91 7.16
CA PRO A 789 9.02 -10.14 6.53
C PRO A 789 9.02 -9.65 5.08
N GLY A 790 10.12 -9.06 4.62
CA GLY A 790 10.27 -8.56 3.25
C GLY A 790 9.85 -7.10 3.05
N ILE A 791 8.74 -6.65 3.65
CA ILE A 791 8.10 -5.36 3.31
C ILE A 791 7.96 -4.37 4.48
N TYR A 792 8.23 -4.77 5.73
CA TYR A 792 8.13 -3.89 6.90
C TYR A 792 9.08 -2.68 6.85
N ALA A 793 8.51 -1.47 6.99
CA ALA A 793 9.19 -0.20 7.07
C ALA A 793 9.05 0.38 8.49
N GLN A 794 10.07 0.17 9.33
CA GLN A 794 10.09 0.70 10.68
C GLN A 794 10.33 2.21 10.67
N ILE A 795 9.47 2.95 11.39
CA ILE A 795 9.57 4.41 11.57
C ILE A 795 9.45 4.72 13.06
N ASP A 796 10.55 5.11 13.69
CA ASP A 796 10.58 5.59 15.07
C ASP A 796 10.97 7.08 15.16
N SER A 797 11.39 7.66 14.03
CA SER A 797 11.79 9.06 13.91
C SER A 797 11.49 9.63 12.52
N TYR A 798 11.51 10.96 12.40
CA TYR A 798 11.43 11.64 11.11
C TYR A 798 12.56 11.22 10.17
N GLU A 799 13.77 10.97 10.70
CA GLU A 799 14.90 10.51 9.89
C GLU A 799 14.66 9.13 9.27
N ASP A 800 13.95 8.23 9.95
CA ASP A 800 13.58 6.92 9.39
C ASP A 800 12.57 7.09 8.25
N ALA A 801 11.54 7.92 8.44
CA ALA A 801 10.56 8.23 7.39
C ALA A 801 11.25 8.86 6.16
N LEU A 802 12.16 9.82 6.41
CA LEU A 802 12.92 10.48 5.35
C LEU A 802 13.81 9.51 4.58
N ALA A 803 14.45 8.55 5.24
CA ALA A 803 15.24 7.51 4.57
C ALA A 803 14.38 6.67 3.61
N HIS A 804 13.19 6.21 4.05
CA HIS A 804 12.28 5.45 3.19
C HIS A 804 11.79 6.28 1.98
N VAL A 805 11.42 7.54 2.20
CA VAL A 805 10.99 8.45 1.12
C VAL A 805 12.13 8.71 0.11
N ARG A 806 13.35 8.95 0.60
CA ARG A 806 14.53 9.16 -0.26
C ARG A 806 14.92 7.92 -1.05
N ARG A 807 14.77 6.73 -0.45
CA ARG A 807 14.98 5.45 -1.12
C ARG A 807 14.11 5.36 -2.38
N LEU A 808 12.80 5.48 -2.20
CA LEU A 808 11.81 5.36 -3.28
C LEU A 808 12.01 6.44 -4.35
N LYS A 809 12.30 7.68 -3.94
CA LYS A 809 12.64 8.77 -4.87
C LYS A 809 13.90 8.49 -5.70
N ALA A 810 14.94 7.94 -5.07
CA ALA A 810 16.18 7.58 -5.76
C ALA A 810 15.95 6.49 -6.81
N GLU A 811 15.04 5.56 -6.52
CA GLU A 811 14.63 4.45 -7.40
C GLU A 811 13.73 4.92 -8.57
N GLY A 812 13.04 6.06 -8.42
CA GLY A 812 12.28 6.72 -9.49
C GLY A 812 10.80 6.98 -9.17
N ALA A 813 10.36 6.72 -7.94
CA ALA A 813 8.99 7.00 -7.52
C ALA A 813 8.70 8.52 -7.48
N MET A 814 7.48 8.90 -7.87
CA MET A 814 6.97 10.30 -7.77
C MET A 814 5.95 10.49 -6.64
N SER A 815 5.55 9.38 -6.04
CA SER A 815 4.61 9.27 -4.95
C SER A 815 5.13 8.24 -3.96
N VAL A 816 4.64 8.26 -2.72
CA VAL A 816 4.88 7.19 -1.75
C VAL A 816 3.56 6.71 -1.19
N LYS A 817 3.45 5.39 -0.95
CA LYS A 817 2.28 4.82 -0.28
C LYS A 817 2.50 4.72 1.22
N ASN A 818 1.73 5.48 1.97
CA ASN A 818 1.72 5.44 3.43
C ASN A 818 0.71 4.36 3.89
N TYR A 819 1.21 3.16 4.22
CA TYR A 819 0.35 1.96 4.31
C TYR A 819 0.37 1.35 5.72
N ASN A 820 -0.79 1.32 6.37
CA ASN A 820 -1.02 0.71 7.70
C ASN A 820 0.05 1.02 8.77
N GLN A 821 0.56 2.25 8.79
CA GLN A 821 1.35 2.75 9.92
C GLN A 821 0.42 2.93 11.12
N PRO A 822 0.58 2.14 12.21
CA PRO A 822 -0.41 2.07 13.27
C PRO A 822 -0.50 3.39 14.04
N ARG A 823 0.62 4.07 14.26
CA ARG A 823 0.64 5.32 15.03
C ARG A 823 0.60 6.55 14.11
N ARG A 824 -0.11 7.58 14.54
CA ARG A 824 -0.37 8.80 13.75
C ARG A 824 0.86 9.66 13.55
N GLU A 825 1.75 9.75 14.53
CA GLU A 825 3.04 10.43 14.38
C GLU A 825 3.87 9.81 13.25
N GLN A 826 3.84 8.49 13.07
CA GLN A 826 4.54 7.83 11.97
C GLN A 826 3.97 8.26 10.63
N ARG A 827 2.62 8.30 10.52
CA ARG A 827 1.94 8.75 9.30
C ARG A 827 2.29 10.21 8.97
N GLN A 828 2.25 11.10 9.97
CA GLN A 828 2.61 12.51 9.79
C GLN A 828 4.10 12.69 9.43
N MET A 829 5.01 11.88 9.98
CA MET A 829 6.43 11.87 9.60
C MET A 829 6.63 11.51 8.12
N VAL A 830 5.89 10.52 7.60
CA VAL A 830 5.91 10.17 6.18
C VAL A 830 5.40 11.33 5.33
N VAL A 831 4.28 11.96 5.71
CA VAL A 831 3.77 13.14 4.99
C VAL A 831 4.80 14.27 4.97
N LYS A 832 5.39 14.59 6.13
CA LYS A 832 6.42 15.63 6.23
C LYS A 832 7.64 15.32 5.36
N ALA A 833 8.09 14.06 5.34
CA ALA A 833 9.24 13.63 4.56
C ALA A 833 8.95 13.73 3.05
N ALA A 834 7.77 13.30 2.60
CA ALA A 834 7.35 13.41 1.21
C ALA A 834 7.22 14.88 0.76
N GLN A 835 6.65 15.76 1.60
CA GLN A 835 6.62 17.20 1.34
C GLN A 835 8.03 17.79 1.20
N ALA A 836 8.97 17.38 2.05
CA ALA A 836 10.36 17.84 1.98
C ALA A 836 11.08 17.36 0.71
N GLU A 837 10.69 16.20 0.18
CA GLU A 837 11.26 15.61 -1.02
C GLU A 837 10.45 15.89 -2.31
N GLY A 838 9.33 16.61 -2.20
CA GLY A 838 8.48 17.00 -3.34
C GLY A 838 7.76 15.82 -4.00
N LEU A 839 7.29 14.86 -3.21
CA LEU A 839 6.52 13.69 -3.67
C LEU A 839 5.06 13.78 -3.24
N HIS A 840 4.17 13.12 -3.99
CA HIS A 840 2.80 12.88 -3.53
C HIS A 840 2.77 11.83 -2.40
N VAL A 841 1.74 11.88 -1.57
CA VAL A 841 1.46 10.83 -0.58
C VAL A 841 0.09 10.27 -0.83
N VAL A 842 0.06 8.97 -1.15
CA VAL A 842 -1.16 8.22 -1.47
C VAL A 842 -1.35 7.16 -0.36
N PRO A 843 -2.14 7.42 0.68
CA PRO A 843 -2.28 6.49 1.79
C PRO A 843 -3.20 5.33 1.43
N GLU A 844 -3.14 4.25 2.20
CA GLU A 844 -4.16 3.20 2.16
C GLU A 844 -5.36 3.63 3.00
N GLY A 845 -6.56 3.67 2.42
CA GLY A 845 -7.79 3.80 3.20
C GLY A 845 -8.01 2.50 3.96
N GLY A 846 -7.98 2.55 5.29
CA GLY A 846 -7.89 1.33 6.10
C GLY A 846 -9.23 0.67 6.38
N SER A 847 -10.29 1.04 5.65
CA SER A 847 -11.68 0.72 5.97
C SER A 847 -12.04 1.07 7.43
N LEU A 848 -11.53 2.19 7.92
CA LEU A 848 -11.80 2.68 9.27
C LEU A 848 -12.08 4.18 9.18
N PHE A 849 -13.33 4.57 9.41
CA PHE A 849 -13.78 5.96 9.29
C PHE A 849 -12.81 6.97 9.92
N ASN A 850 -12.42 6.74 11.18
CA ASN A 850 -11.54 7.67 11.90
C ASN A 850 -10.12 7.73 11.34
N LEU A 851 -9.58 6.60 10.87
CA LEU A 851 -8.27 6.56 10.22
C LEU A 851 -8.34 7.37 8.92
N ASP A 852 -9.34 7.11 8.09
CA ASP A 852 -9.47 7.73 6.78
C ASP A 852 -9.68 9.24 6.89
N VAL A 853 -10.51 9.69 7.83
CA VAL A 853 -10.67 11.12 8.13
C VAL A 853 -9.35 11.73 8.66
N SER A 854 -8.60 11.01 9.50
CA SER A 854 -7.29 11.50 9.97
C SER A 854 -6.28 11.65 8.82
N LEU A 855 -6.33 10.80 7.78
CA LEU A 855 -5.50 10.93 6.59
C LEU A 855 -5.82 12.20 5.80
N VAL A 856 -7.10 12.56 5.69
CA VAL A 856 -7.55 13.83 5.09
C VAL A 856 -7.05 15.03 5.90
N MET A 857 -7.09 14.95 7.24
CA MET A 857 -6.63 16.03 8.13
C MET A 857 -5.10 16.20 8.13
N ASP A 858 -4.35 15.11 7.92
CA ASP A 858 -2.88 15.10 8.02
C ASP A 858 -2.17 15.54 6.71
N GLY A 859 -2.91 15.90 5.67
CA GLY A 859 -2.36 16.49 4.44
C GLY A 859 -1.79 15.47 3.44
N ASN A 860 -2.40 14.28 3.35
CA ASN A 860 -2.11 13.34 2.27
C ASN A 860 -2.64 13.89 0.93
N SER A 861 -1.96 13.59 -0.19
CA SER A 861 -2.35 14.07 -1.53
C SER A 861 -3.70 13.51 -1.96
N THR A 862 -3.94 12.23 -1.70
CA THR A 862 -5.20 11.54 -1.96
C THR A 862 -5.63 10.74 -0.74
N VAL A 863 -6.82 10.14 -0.78
CA VAL A 863 -7.19 8.95 0.00
C VAL A 863 -7.63 7.90 -1.00
N GLU A 864 -6.99 6.73 -0.92
CA GLU A 864 -7.32 5.56 -1.73
C GLU A 864 -8.37 4.70 -1.00
N HIS A 865 -9.23 4.00 -1.74
CA HIS A 865 -10.37 3.23 -1.22
C HIS A 865 -11.50 4.05 -0.61
N ASN A 866 -12.67 3.44 -0.44
CA ASN A 866 -13.82 4.14 0.11
C ASN A 866 -13.69 4.36 1.63
N VAL A 867 -14.16 5.51 2.10
CA VAL A 867 -14.46 5.66 3.53
C VAL A 867 -15.68 4.79 3.82
N PRO A 868 -15.66 3.89 4.82
CA PRO A 868 -16.65 2.82 4.99
C PRO A 868 -17.97 3.31 5.60
N LEU A 869 -18.58 4.32 4.98
CA LEU A 869 -19.90 4.86 5.31
C LEU A 869 -20.78 4.86 4.06
N SER A 870 -22.05 4.46 4.20
CA SER A 870 -23.02 4.60 3.12
C SER A 870 -23.45 6.05 2.87
N VAL A 871 -23.25 6.95 3.84
CA VAL A 871 -23.63 8.36 3.73
C VAL A 871 -22.55 9.26 4.32
N PHE A 872 -22.04 10.20 3.52
CA PHE A 872 -21.28 11.36 3.96
C PHE A 872 -22.25 12.47 4.31
N TYR A 873 -22.34 12.77 5.60
CA TYR A 873 -23.12 13.89 6.12
C TYR A 873 -22.36 15.21 5.97
N GLN A 874 -23.03 16.31 6.37
CA GLN A 874 -22.50 17.68 6.20
C GLN A 874 -21.10 17.86 6.79
N ASP A 875 -20.79 17.20 7.90
CA ASP A 875 -19.52 17.28 8.59
C ASP A 875 -18.35 16.79 7.71
N VAL A 876 -18.45 15.59 7.14
CA VAL A 876 -17.43 15.02 6.26
C VAL A 876 -17.30 15.85 4.99
N VAL A 877 -18.42 16.22 4.36
CA VAL A 877 -18.41 17.01 3.12
C VAL A 877 -17.81 18.41 3.35
N GLN A 878 -18.18 19.10 4.44
CA GLN A 878 -17.62 20.42 4.76
C GLN A 878 -16.14 20.34 5.13
N LEU A 879 -15.73 19.36 5.95
CA LEU A 879 -14.31 19.16 6.30
C LEU A 879 -13.47 18.95 5.03
N TRP A 880 -13.83 17.94 4.24
CA TRP A 880 -13.02 17.48 3.12
C TRP A 880 -12.96 18.51 1.98
N SER A 881 -14.09 19.13 1.62
CA SER A 881 -14.11 20.16 0.56
C SER A 881 -13.25 21.41 0.87
N GLN A 882 -12.86 21.60 2.13
CA GLN A 882 -11.97 22.67 2.55
C GLN A 882 -10.52 22.22 2.72
N THR A 883 -10.16 20.97 2.42
CA THR A 883 -8.77 20.50 2.37
C THR A 883 -8.25 20.52 0.93
N LYS A 884 -7.01 20.06 0.74
CA LYS A 884 -6.42 19.84 -0.58
C LYS A 884 -6.27 18.35 -0.90
N THR A 885 -6.83 17.46 -0.08
CA THR A 885 -6.74 16.01 -0.28
C THR A 885 -7.80 15.56 -1.28
N ASN A 886 -7.37 14.90 -2.35
CA ASN A 886 -8.26 14.34 -3.37
C ASN A 886 -8.70 12.90 -3.02
N TYR A 887 -9.52 12.27 -3.86
CA TYR A 887 -10.17 11.01 -3.53
C TYR A 887 -10.15 9.99 -4.68
N THR A 888 -9.85 8.73 -4.37
CA THR A 888 -9.88 7.60 -5.30
C THR A 888 -10.61 6.43 -4.62
N PRO A 889 -11.95 6.33 -4.74
CA PRO A 889 -12.76 5.40 -3.93
C PRO A 889 -12.61 3.91 -4.28
N THR A 890 -11.97 3.57 -5.40
CA THR A 890 -11.77 2.19 -5.91
C THR A 890 -13.07 1.35 -5.87
N LEU A 891 -14.07 1.75 -6.66
CA LEU A 891 -15.43 1.21 -6.62
C LEU A 891 -15.51 -0.31 -6.89
N VAL A 892 -14.54 -0.86 -7.62
CA VAL A 892 -14.41 -2.31 -7.85
C VAL A 892 -14.17 -3.12 -6.58
N VAL A 893 -13.61 -2.51 -5.51
CA VAL A 893 -13.23 -3.15 -4.24
C VAL A 893 -13.76 -2.40 -3.01
N THR A 894 -14.89 -1.71 -3.15
CA THR A 894 -15.55 -0.99 -2.06
C THR A 894 -15.79 -1.85 -0.82
N PHE A 895 -15.47 -1.31 0.36
CA PHE A 895 -15.77 -1.88 1.67
C PHE A 895 -17.23 -1.72 2.07
N GLY A 896 -17.73 -2.65 2.89
CA GLY A 896 -19.05 -2.57 3.53
C GLY A 896 -20.13 -3.45 2.91
N GLY A 897 -19.84 -4.09 1.77
CA GLY A 897 -20.71 -5.03 1.05
C GLY A 897 -20.01 -5.59 -0.19
N PRO A 898 -20.66 -6.47 -0.98
CA PRO A 898 -20.22 -6.81 -2.33
C PRO A 898 -19.92 -5.55 -3.18
N ALA A 899 -18.73 -5.48 -3.75
CA ALA A 899 -18.25 -4.31 -4.51
C ALA A 899 -18.62 -4.38 -6.01
N GLY A 900 -18.07 -3.44 -6.81
CA GLY A 900 -18.30 -3.37 -8.25
C GLY A 900 -17.80 -4.60 -9.02
N ASP A 901 -16.66 -5.21 -8.65
CA ASP A 901 -16.14 -6.41 -9.35
C ASP A 901 -17.16 -7.57 -9.40
N PRO A 902 -17.69 -8.08 -8.26
CA PRO A 902 -18.68 -9.16 -8.30
C PRO A 902 -20.01 -8.73 -8.97
N TYR A 903 -20.38 -7.44 -8.91
CA TYR A 903 -21.53 -6.93 -9.65
C TYR A 903 -21.32 -7.05 -11.16
N TRP A 904 -20.22 -6.52 -11.70
CA TRP A 904 -20.02 -6.50 -13.15
C TRP A 904 -19.73 -7.88 -13.72
N ARG A 905 -19.04 -8.77 -12.99
CA ARG A 905 -18.89 -10.16 -13.41
C ARG A 905 -20.23 -10.88 -13.50
N SER A 906 -21.14 -10.66 -12.55
CA SER A 906 -22.48 -11.29 -12.57
C SER A 906 -23.39 -10.75 -13.69
N HIS A 907 -23.19 -9.49 -14.10
CA HIS A 907 -24.04 -8.79 -15.08
C HIS A 907 -23.45 -8.70 -16.50
N THR A 908 -22.25 -9.21 -16.74
CA THR A 908 -21.61 -9.19 -18.06
C THR A 908 -20.98 -10.52 -18.43
N ASP A 909 -20.89 -10.79 -19.73
CA ASP A 909 -20.22 -11.97 -20.27
C ASP A 909 -18.74 -11.66 -20.55
N VAL A 910 -17.97 -11.40 -19.49
CA VAL A 910 -16.54 -10.98 -19.57
C VAL A 910 -15.70 -11.93 -20.43
N TRP A 911 -15.93 -13.24 -20.30
CA TRP A 911 -15.20 -14.27 -21.05
C TRP A 911 -15.48 -14.26 -22.57
N LYS A 912 -16.49 -13.51 -23.03
CA LYS A 912 -16.80 -13.30 -24.45
C LYS A 912 -16.34 -11.92 -24.95
N HIS A 913 -15.72 -11.10 -24.11
CA HIS A 913 -15.33 -9.76 -24.50
C HIS A 913 -14.34 -9.80 -25.69
N PRO A 914 -14.61 -9.08 -26.80
CA PRO A 914 -13.87 -9.26 -28.05
C PRO A 914 -12.39 -8.93 -27.96
N ILE A 915 -12.01 -8.00 -27.06
CA ILE A 915 -10.61 -7.63 -26.82
C ILE A 915 -9.96 -8.60 -25.83
N LEU A 916 -10.62 -8.95 -24.72
CA LEU A 916 -10.00 -9.80 -23.68
C LEU A 916 -9.72 -11.21 -24.20
N THR A 917 -10.61 -11.75 -25.03
CA THR A 917 -10.39 -13.04 -25.70
C THR A 917 -9.16 -13.08 -26.62
N ARG A 918 -8.54 -11.93 -26.92
CA ARG A 918 -7.28 -11.81 -27.68
C ARG A 918 -6.05 -11.63 -26.79
N HIS A 919 -6.21 -11.01 -25.63
CA HIS A 919 -5.11 -10.50 -24.80
C HIS A 919 -4.96 -11.18 -23.44
N GLU A 920 -5.95 -11.95 -22.98
CA GLU A 920 -5.86 -12.72 -21.74
C GLU A 920 -5.72 -14.23 -22.04
N PRO A 921 -4.93 -15.00 -21.26
CA PRO A 921 -4.88 -16.45 -21.40
C PRO A 921 -6.29 -17.07 -21.30
N PRO A 922 -6.75 -17.85 -22.30
CA PRO A 922 -8.13 -18.32 -22.37
C PRO A 922 -8.58 -19.13 -21.14
N GLY A 923 -7.68 -19.93 -20.56
CA GLY A 923 -7.93 -20.71 -19.35
C GLY A 923 -8.17 -19.81 -18.13
N ALA A 924 -7.34 -18.78 -17.94
CA ALA A 924 -7.47 -17.82 -16.84
C ALA A 924 -8.75 -16.99 -16.98
N LEU A 925 -9.01 -16.46 -18.18
CA LEU A 925 -10.22 -15.67 -18.48
C LEU A 925 -11.50 -16.47 -18.19
N ALA A 926 -11.54 -17.75 -18.61
CA ALA A 926 -12.68 -18.62 -18.37
C ALA A 926 -12.83 -18.96 -16.87
N ALA A 927 -11.73 -19.32 -16.20
CA ALA A 927 -11.73 -19.69 -14.79
C ALA A 927 -12.24 -18.55 -13.89
N ALA A 928 -11.85 -17.31 -14.18
CA ALA A 928 -12.24 -16.14 -13.40
C ALA A 928 -13.68 -15.67 -13.65
N ASN A 929 -14.29 -16.00 -14.80
CA ASN A 929 -15.52 -15.30 -15.25
C ASN A 929 -16.72 -16.17 -15.61
N VAL A 930 -16.54 -17.46 -15.93
CA VAL A 930 -17.66 -18.30 -16.42
C VAL A 930 -18.62 -18.68 -15.29
N ARG A 931 -18.10 -19.02 -14.11
CA ARG A 931 -18.92 -19.32 -12.93
C ARG A 931 -19.08 -18.05 -12.10
N ARG A 932 -20.33 -17.61 -11.93
CA ARG A 932 -20.65 -16.30 -11.34
C ARG A 932 -21.50 -16.48 -10.08
N GLY A 933 -21.19 -15.70 -9.04
CA GLY A 933 -22.07 -15.49 -7.90
C GLY A 933 -23.09 -14.40 -8.19
N LEU A 934 -24.23 -14.40 -7.50
CA LEU A 934 -25.25 -13.36 -7.60
C LEU A 934 -25.70 -12.98 -6.19
N ALA A 935 -25.78 -11.69 -5.90
CA ALA A 935 -26.41 -11.12 -4.71
C ALA A 935 -27.61 -10.25 -5.13
N ALA A 936 -28.39 -9.77 -4.16
CA ALA A 936 -29.45 -8.80 -4.47
C ALA A 936 -28.82 -7.43 -4.75
N ASP A 937 -29.44 -6.63 -5.62
CA ASP A 937 -28.90 -5.31 -6.01
C ASP A 937 -28.63 -4.39 -4.81
N GLU A 938 -29.46 -4.47 -3.76
CA GLU A 938 -29.34 -3.70 -2.52
C GLU A 938 -28.15 -4.10 -1.62
N ASP A 939 -27.51 -5.24 -1.89
CA ASP A 939 -26.32 -5.67 -1.16
C ASP A 939 -25.04 -5.04 -1.74
N TYR A 940 -25.05 -4.62 -3.01
CA TYR A 940 -23.88 -4.03 -3.65
C TYR A 940 -23.67 -2.58 -3.22
N VAL A 941 -22.42 -2.19 -2.94
CA VAL A 941 -22.10 -0.90 -2.31
C VAL A 941 -21.32 0.08 -3.20
N ASP A 942 -20.98 -0.31 -4.43
CA ASP A 942 -20.23 0.54 -5.37
C ASP A 942 -21.02 1.79 -5.81
N ASP A 943 -22.35 1.69 -5.98
CA ASP A 943 -23.21 2.83 -6.31
C ASP A 943 -23.43 3.77 -5.11
N ASP A 944 -23.56 3.23 -3.91
CA ASP A 944 -23.57 4.01 -2.68
C ASP A 944 -22.29 4.83 -2.54
N SER A 945 -21.12 4.20 -2.68
CA SER A 945 -19.84 4.90 -2.59
C SER A 945 -19.64 5.90 -3.73
N ALA A 946 -20.08 5.58 -4.95
CA ALA A 946 -20.09 6.53 -6.07
C ALA A 946 -20.96 7.76 -5.80
N ARG A 947 -22.16 7.59 -5.23
CA ARG A 947 -23.03 8.70 -4.83
C ARG A 947 -22.35 9.60 -3.81
N GLU A 948 -21.66 9.02 -2.83
CA GLU A 948 -20.97 9.79 -1.80
C GLU A 948 -19.73 10.52 -2.34
N ALA A 949 -18.99 9.88 -3.25
CA ALA A 949 -17.91 10.53 -4.00
C ALA A 949 -18.43 11.72 -4.83
N LYS A 950 -19.66 11.63 -5.39
CA LYS A 950 -20.29 12.74 -6.13
C LYS A 950 -20.44 13.99 -5.28
N LYS A 951 -20.87 13.83 -4.02
CA LYS A 951 -21.05 14.97 -3.09
C LYS A 951 -19.75 15.75 -2.90
N LEU A 952 -18.61 15.06 -2.88
CA LEU A 952 -17.28 15.68 -2.78
C LEU A 952 -16.88 16.34 -4.10
N ALA A 953 -17.09 15.66 -5.24
CA ALA A 953 -16.81 16.20 -6.57
C ALA A 953 -17.59 17.49 -6.87
N ASP A 954 -18.88 17.52 -6.51
CA ASP A 954 -19.75 18.69 -6.63
C ASP A 954 -19.28 19.88 -5.77
N LYS A 955 -18.40 19.62 -4.78
CA LYS A 955 -17.74 20.63 -3.94
C LYS A 955 -16.30 20.95 -4.38
N GLY A 956 -15.86 20.40 -5.51
CA GLY A 956 -14.56 20.70 -6.11
C GLY A 956 -13.41 19.79 -5.67
N VAL A 957 -13.66 18.72 -4.89
CA VAL A 957 -12.66 17.69 -4.61
C VAL A 957 -12.42 16.89 -5.89
N MET A 958 -11.16 16.65 -6.28
CA MET A 958 -10.92 15.78 -7.43
C MET A 958 -11.19 14.33 -7.03
N VAL A 959 -12.05 13.66 -7.79
CA VAL A 959 -12.38 12.24 -7.62
C VAL A 959 -11.89 11.49 -8.84
N SER A 960 -11.15 10.41 -8.63
CA SER A 960 -10.54 9.61 -9.69
C SER A 960 -11.08 8.19 -9.71
N ILE A 961 -11.12 7.55 -10.88
CA ILE A 961 -11.26 6.10 -10.96
C ILE A 961 -10.03 5.41 -10.36
N GLY A 962 -10.21 4.21 -9.82
CA GLY A 962 -9.11 3.37 -9.36
C GLY A 962 -9.46 1.89 -9.49
N ALA A 963 -9.01 1.23 -10.56
CA ALA A 963 -9.53 -0.07 -10.93
C ALA A 963 -8.90 -1.26 -10.19
N HIS A 964 -7.87 -1.02 -9.38
CA HIS A 964 -7.26 -1.94 -8.42
C HIS A 964 -6.77 -3.31 -8.98
N GLY A 965 -6.89 -3.55 -10.28
CA GLY A 965 -6.30 -4.72 -10.96
C GLY A 965 -7.12 -6.00 -10.97
N GLN A 966 -8.37 -6.03 -10.48
CA GLN A 966 -9.19 -7.25 -10.45
C GLN A 966 -9.44 -7.85 -11.84
N GLN A 967 -9.56 -7.01 -12.86
CA GLN A 967 -9.71 -7.44 -14.25
C GLN A 967 -8.92 -6.51 -15.16
N ALA A 968 -7.79 -6.99 -15.69
CA ALA A 968 -6.98 -6.26 -16.66
C ALA A 968 -7.87 -5.81 -17.84
N GLY A 969 -7.72 -4.55 -18.24
CA GLY A 969 -8.51 -3.91 -19.28
C GLY A 969 -9.85 -3.39 -18.81
N LEU A 970 -10.75 -4.26 -18.33
CA LEU A 970 -12.14 -3.87 -18.05
C LEU A 970 -12.34 -3.11 -16.73
N GLY A 971 -11.45 -3.26 -15.74
CA GLY A 971 -11.58 -2.61 -14.44
C GLY A 971 -11.85 -1.09 -14.52
N PRO A 972 -11.07 -0.30 -15.28
CA PRO A 972 -11.33 1.13 -15.47
C PRO A 972 -12.70 1.48 -16.05
N HIS A 973 -13.27 0.59 -16.89
CA HIS A 973 -14.63 0.77 -17.40
C HIS A 973 -15.67 0.47 -16.33
N TRP A 974 -15.46 -0.58 -15.53
CA TRP A 974 -16.33 -0.90 -14.39
C TRP A 974 -16.39 0.24 -13.38
N GLU A 975 -15.27 0.90 -13.09
CA GLU A 975 -15.25 2.13 -12.28
C GLU A 975 -16.18 3.20 -12.86
N MET A 976 -16.01 3.56 -14.14
CA MET A 976 -16.86 4.56 -14.80
C MET A 976 -18.35 4.17 -14.80
N TRP A 977 -18.65 2.88 -14.99
CA TRP A 977 -20.02 2.38 -14.98
C TRP A 977 -20.63 2.42 -13.58
N SER A 978 -19.85 2.09 -12.55
CA SER A 978 -20.27 2.20 -11.13
C SER A 978 -20.48 3.65 -10.71
N PHE A 979 -19.63 4.58 -11.17
CA PHE A 979 -19.87 6.02 -11.00
C PHE A 979 -21.24 6.42 -11.56
N ALA A 980 -21.55 6.01 -12.79
CA ALA A 980 -22.85 6.30 -13.40
C ALA A 980 -24.02 5.61 -12.66
N ARG A 981 -23.82 4.39 -12.16
CA ARG A 981 -24.80 3.67 -11.31
C ARG A 981 -25.10 4.44 -10.03
N GLY A 982 -24.09 5.08 -9.43
CA GLY A 982 -24.21 6.00 -8.29
C GLY A 982 -24.73 7.40 -8.62
N GLY A 983 -25.18 7.66 -9.85
CA GLY A 983 -25.84 8.92 -10.24
C GLY A 983 -24.92 9.98 -10.86
N TRP A 984 -23.70 9.62 -11.26
CA TRP A 984 -22.87 10.50 -12.11
C TRP A 984 -23.40 10.50 -13.54
N SER A 985 -23.33 11.64 -14.21
CA SER A 985 -23.51 11.70 -15.66
C SER A 985 -22.35 11.02 -16.39
N PRO A 986 -22.54 10.55 -17.64
CA PRO A 986 -21.44 9.97 -18.41
C PRO A 986 -20.23 10.91 -18.58
N ILE A 987 -20.47 12.23 -18.70
CA ILE A 987 -19.38 13.21 -18.77
C ILE A 987 -18.61 13.29 -17.45
N GLU A 988 -19.28 13.31 -16.31
CA GLU A 988 -18.59 13.33 -15.01
C GLU A 988 -17.76 12.05 -14.80
N ALA A 989 -18.31 10.88 -15.17
CA ALA A 989 -17.57 9.61 -15.10
C ALA A 989 -16.32 9.61 -16.01
N LEU A 990 -16.43 10.15 -17.24
CA LEU A 990 -15.28 10.32 -18.14
C LEU A 990 -14.24 11.29 -17.56
N ARG A 991 -14.67 12.35 -16.87
CA ARG A 991 -13.75 13.29 -16.19
C ARG A 991 -12.99 12.59 -15.06
N ALA A 992 -13.66 11.75 -14.28
CA ALA A 992 -13.06 10.93 -13.23
C ALA A 992 -12.03 9.92 -13.79
N ALA A 993 -12.14 9.56 -15.07
CA ALA A 993 -11.22 8.67 -15.76
C ALA A 993 -10.13 9.37 -16.57
N THR A 994 -10.11 10.71 -16.63
CA THR A 994 -9.20 11.48 -17.50
C THR A 994 -8.61 12.72 -16.80
N ILE A 995 -9.29 13.86 -16.85
CA ILE A 995 -8.72 15.13 -16.39
C ILE A 995 -8.62 15.24 -14.86
N MET A 996 -9.51 14.60 -14.10
CA MET A 996 -9.46 14.61 -12.63
C MET A 996 -8.23 13.88 -12.08
N PRO A 997 -7.95 12.61 -12.47
CA PRO A 997 -6.72 11.94 -12.05
C PRO A 997 -5.47 12.63 -12.58
N ALA A 998 -5.49 13.16 -13.81
CA ALA A 998 -4.37 13.94 -14.33
C ALA A 998 -4.08 15.19 -13.47
N THR A 999 -5.11 15.87 -12.98
CA THR A 999 -4.95 17.03 -12.11
C THR A 999 -4.49 16.62 -10.71
N SER A 1000 -5.11 15.57 -10.16
CA SER A 1000 -4.82 15.06 -8.82
C SER A 1000 -3.36 14.60 -8.68
N LEU A 1001 -2.84 13.89 -9.68
CA LEU A 1001 -1.50 13.31 -9.67
C LEU A 1001 -0.44 14.18 -10.38
N GLY A 1002 -0.79 15.41 -10.77
CA GLY A 1002 0.17 16.37 -11.35
C GLY A 1002 0.53 16.15 -12.83
N TYR A 1003 -0.23 15.35 -13.58
CA TYR A 1003 -0.03 15.04 -15.00
C TYR A 1003 -0.73 16.00 -15.97
N ALA A 1004 -1.64 16.85 -15.49
CA ALA A 1004 -2.57 17.63 -16.31
C ALA A 1004 -1.91 18.58 -17.32
N LYS A 1005 -0.61 18.88 -17.16
CA LYS A 1005 0.16 19.64 -18.15
C LYS A 1005 0.30 18.89 -19.48
N ASP A 1006 0.46 17.57 -19.43
CA ASP A 1006 0.79 16.76 -20.60
C ASP A 1006 -0.36 15.84 -21.06
N ILE A 1007 -1.26 15.42 -20.15
CA ILE A 1007 -2.35 14.46 -20.44
C ILE A 1007 -3.67 14.81 -19.72
N GLY A 1008 -4.70 13.98 -19.90
CA GLY A 1008 -6.01 14.08 -19.23
C GLY A 1008 -7.07 14.84 -20.02
N SER A 1009 -6.70 15.56 -21.07
CA SER A 1009 -7.61 16.24 -21.99
C SER A 1009 -6.98 16.34 -23.39
N LEU A 1010 -7.82 16.55 -24.41
CA LEU A 1010 -7.40 16.78 -25.79
C LEU A 1010 -7.25 18.29 -26.02
N GLU A 1011 -6.05 18.80 -25.82
CA GLU A 1011 -5.73 20.22 -25.97
C GLU A 1011 -4.42 20.41 -26.73
N VAL A 1012 -4.27 21.55 -27.41
CA VAL A 1012 -3.03 21.89 -28.12
C VAL A 1012 -1.85 21.86 -27.14
N GLY A 1013 -0.77 21.20 -27.56
CA GLY A 1013 0.45 21.04 -26.78
C GLY A 1013 0.45 19.81 -25.87
N LYS A 1014 -0.69 19.17 -25.58
CA LYS A 1014 -0.74 17.91 -24.83
C LYS A 1014 -0.36 16.72 -25.69
N LEU A 1015 -0.02 15.60 -25.05
CA LEU A 1015 0.29 14.35 -25.73
C LEU A 1015 -0.94 13.81 -26.46
N ALA A 1016 -0.70 13.18 -27.61
CA ALA A 1016 -1.71 12.45 -28.35
C ALA A 1016 -1.94 11.07 -27.72
N ASP A 1017 -2.42 11.08 -26.47
CA ASP A 1017 -2.91 9.92 -25.74
C ASP A 1017 -4.45 9.95 -25.81
N LEU A 1018 -5.06 9.10 -26.64
CA LEU A 1018 -6.49 9.15 -26.94
C LEU A 1018 -7.09 7.78 -27.28
N VAL A 1019 -8.41 7.67 -27.16
CA VAL A 1019 -9.17 6.47 -27.53
C VAL A 1019 -10.20 6.86 -28.59
N VAL A 1020 -10.23 6.13 -29.71
CA VAL A 1020 -11.28 6.21 -30.73
C VAL A 1020 -12.29 5.11 -30.44
N LEU A 1021 -13.56 5.47 -30.31
CA LEU A 1021 -14.65 4.59 -29.93
C LEU A 1021 -15.66 4.41 -31.07
N ASP A 1022 -16.18 3.19 -31.21
CA ASP A 1022 -17.21 2.82 -32.19
C ASP A 1022 -18.61 3.33 -31.79
N ALA A 1023 -18.79 3.74 -30.53
CA ALA A 1023 -20.04 4.27 -30.00
C ALA A 1023 -19.78 5.48 -29.07
N ASP A 1024 -20.80 6.32 -28.84
CA ASP A 1024 -20.68 7.55 -28.06
C ASP A 1024 -20.85 7.29 -26.55
N PRO A 1025 -19.78 7.42 -25.73
CA PRO A 1025 -19.85 7.23 -24.28
C PRO A 1025 -20.60 8.36 -23.56
N THR A 1026 -20.87 9.50 -24.21
CA THR A 1026 -21.63 10.60 -23.61
C THR A 1026 -23.13 10.32 -23.55
N GLN A 1027 -23.63 9.39 -24.37
CA GLN A 1027 -25.01 8.93 -24.36
C GLN A 1027 -25.24 7.76 -23.42
N ASP A 1028 -24.27 6.84 -23.37
CA ASP A 1028 -24.23 5.72 -22.45
C ASP A 1028 -22.77 5.41 -22.14
N ILE A 1029 -22.38 5.57 -20.88
CA ILE A 1029 -21.01 5.33 -20.42
C ILE A 1029 -20.54 3.90 -20.67
N ARG A 1030 -21.47 2.94 -20.87
CA ARG A 1030 -21.16 1.56 -21.26
C ARG A 1030 -20.56 1.44 -22.65
N ASN A 1031 -20.66 2.47 -23.48
CA ASN A 1031 -19.98 2.53 -24.78
C ASN A 1031 -18.47 2.78 -24.66
N SER A 1032 -17.95 3.05 -23.46
CA SER A 1032 -16.51 3.29 -23.25
C SER A 1032 -15.61 2.10 -23.59
N ASP A 1033 -16.10 0.86 -23.53
CA ASP A 1033 -15.32 -0.36 -23.87
C ASP A 1033 -15.35 -0.68 -25.39
N LYS A 1034 -16.09 0.08 -26.19
CA LYS A 1034 -16.24 -0.13 -27.65
C LYS A 1034 -15.08 0.49 -28.41
N VAL A 1035 -13.87 0.06 -28.08
CA VAL A 1035 -12.62 0.63 -28.59
C VAL A 1035 -12.37 0.23 -30.04
N HIS A 1036 -12.25 1.25 -30.90
CA HIS A 1036 -11.90 1.13 -32.30
C HIS A 1036 -10.38 1.21 -32.52
N ARG A 1037 -9.73 2.18 -31.86
CA ARG A 1037 -8.28 2.41 -31.87
C ARG A 1037 -7.83 3.02 -30.54
N VAL A 1038 -6.60 2.75 -30.16
CA VAL A 1038 -5.95 3.40 -29.01
C VAL A 1038 -4.68 4.08 -29.50
N MET A 1039 -4.47 5.33 -29.10
CA MET A 1039 -3.26 6.05 -29.40
C MET A 1039 -2.48 6.36 -28.12
N LEU A 1040 -1.19 6.04 -28.12
CA LEU A 1040 -0.25 6.30 -27.03
C LEU A 1040 0.92 7.12 -27.58
N GLY A 1041 1.00 8.39 -27.18
CA GLY A 1041 2.08 9.30 -27.57
C GLY A 1041 2.20 9.46 -29.09
N GLY A 1042 1.08 9.48 -29.80
CA GLY A 1042 1.04 9.57 -31.26
C GLY A 1042 1.21 8.25 -32.03
N HIS A 1043 1.51 7.13 -31.36
CA HIS A 1043 1.46 5.79 -31.96
C HIS A 1043 0.04 5.23 -31.88
N LEU A 1044 -0.55 4.86 -33.01
CA LEU A 1044 -1.93 4.37 -33.12
C LEU A 1044 -1.94 2.85 -33.25
N TYR A 1045 -2.70 2.17 -32.39
CA TYR A 1045 -2.76 0.71 -32.29
C TYR A 1045 -4.16 0.17 -32.61
N ASP A 1046 -4.20 -1.01 -33.23
CA ASP A 1046 -5.42 -1.81 -33.34
C ASP A 1046 -5.63 -2.60 -32.03
N PRO A 1047 -6.79 -2.48 -31.35
CA PRO A 1047 -7.00 -3.06 -30.03
C PRO A 1047 -7.16 -4.59 -30.03
N LEU A 1048 -7.33 -5.25 -31.19
CA LEU A 1048 -7.46 -6.71 -31.26
C LEU A 1048 -6.11 -7.41 -31.48
N THR A 1049 -5.12 -6.69 -32.01
CA THR A 1049 -3.79 -7.24 -32.31
C THR A 1049 -2.69 -6.56 -31.51
N MET A 1050 -2.91 -5.30 -31.09
CA MET A 1050 -1.92 -4.35 -30.59
C MET A 1050 -0.75 -4.10 -31.54
N ASP A 1051 -1.00 -4.30 -32.84
CA ASP A 1051 -0.11 -3.81 -33.88
C ASP A 1051 -0.27 -2.31 -34.06
N GLU A 1052 0.83 -1.62 -34.33
CA GLU A 1052 0.77 -0.24 -34.78
C GLU A 1052 0.22 -0.17 -36.21
N VAL A 1053 -0.68 0.78 -36.44
CA VAL A 1053 -1.39 1.01 -37.69
C VAL A 1053 -1.33 2.50 -38.05
N ASP A 1054 -1.12 2.82 -39.32
CA ASP A 1054 -1.08 4.17 -39.90
C ASP A 1054 0.05 5.11 -39.42
N THR A 1055 0.52 5.01 -38.17
CA THR A 1055 1.59 5.85 -37.58
C THR A 1055 2.97 5.19 -37.61
N GLY A 1056 3.02 3.88 -37.84
CA GLY A 1056 4.25 3.10 -37.85
C GLY A 1056 4.01 1.64 -38.22
N THR A 1057 5.01 0.82 -37.97
CA THR A 1057 5.04 -0.59 -38.42
C THR A 1057 5.35 -1.58 -37.31
N ARG A 1058 5.28 -1.17 -36.04
CA ARG A 1058 5.52 -2.07 -34.90
C ARG A 1058 4.48 -3.20 -34.90
N LYS A 1059 4.94 -4.44 -34.73
CA LYS A 1059 4.10 -5.64 -34.67
C LYS A 1059 4.25 -6.33 -33.33
N LYS A 1060 3.13 -6.69 -32.70
CA LYS A 1060 3.15 -7.50 -31.47
C LYS A 1060 3.55 -8.93 -31.85
N ALA A 1061 4.44 -9.56 -31.09
CA ALA A 1061 4.71 -10.97 -31.29
C ALA A 1061 3.51 -11.82 -30.80
N PRO A 1062 3.36 -13.07 -31.25
CA PRO A 1062 2.35 -13.97 -30.69
C PRO A 1062 2.54 -14.11 -29.17
N TYR A 1063 1.44 -14.17 -28.43
CA TYR A 1063 1.54 -14.60 -27.03
C TYR A 1063 1.96 -16.06 -26.97
N TRP A 1064 2.55 -16.47 -25.85
CA TRP A 1064 3.05 -17.83 -25.69
C TRP A 1064 1.95 -18.91 -25.78
N TRP A 1065 0.69 -18.57 -25.47
CA TRP A 1065 -0.46 -19.47 -25.67
C TRP A 1065 -1.06 -19.43 -27.08
N GLN A 1066 -0.62 -18.51 -27.94
CA GLN A 1066 -1.05 -18.40 -29.34
C GLN A 1066 -0.08 -19.14 -30.29
N SER A 1067 1.15 -19.38 -29.84
CA SER A 1067 2.17 -20.13 -30.57
C SER A 1067 2.00 -21.64 -30.38
N GLU A 1068 1.73 -22.35 -31.49
CA GLU A 1068 1.52 -23.82 -31.59
C GLU A 1068 0.24 -24.32 -30.89
N GLY A 1069 -0.50 -25.24 -31.50
CA GLY A 1069 -1.80 -25.79 -31.03
C GLY A 1069 -1.76 -26.58 -29.70
N LYS A 1070 -1.15 -26.01 -28.66
CA LYS A 1070 -0.97 -26.55 -27.33
C LYS A 1070 -1.95 -25.84 -26.40
N ALA A 1071 -2.89 -26.61 -25.85
CA ALA A 1071 -3.70 -26.17 -24.74
C ALA A 1071 -2.77 -25.93 -23.53
N SER A 1072 -2.55 -24.67 -23.16
CA SER A 1072 -2.02 -24.35 -21.82
C SER A 1072 -3.19 -24.25 -20.86
N ALA A 1073 -2.98 -24.75 -19.63
CA ALA A 1073 -3.92 -24.61 -18.54
C ALA A 1073 -4.04 -23.16 -18.03
N GLY A 1074 -3.13 -22.26 -18.44
CA GLY A 1074 -3.09 -20.86 -18.04
C GLY A 1074 -2.92 -20.73 -16.53
N GLY A 1075 -1.68 -20.69 -16.03
CA GLY A 1075 -1.45 -20.26 -14.66
C GLY A 1075 -2.01 -18.85 -14.48
N THR A 1076 -2.81 -18.62 -13.43
CA THR A 1076 -3.10 -17.26 -13.00
C THR A 1076 -1.83 -16.72 -12.35
N ALA A 1077 -1.20 -15.72 -12.95
CA ALA A 1077 -0.21 -14.92 -12.25
C ALA A 1077 -0.89 -14.37 -11.00
N ALA A 1078 -0.46 -14.85 -9.84
CA ALA A 1078 -0.78 -14.19 -8.60
C ALA A 1078 -0.17 -12.80 -8.75
N GLY A 1079 -0.99 -11.77 -8.97
CA GLY A 1079 -0.51 -10.41 -8.95
C GLY A 1079 0.29 -10.23 -7.66
N HIS A 1080 1.56 -9.85 -7.78
CA HIS A 1080 2.29 -9.31 -6.65
C HIS A 1080 1.73 -7.91 -6.34
N SER A 1081 0.45 -7.83 -5.96
CA SER A 1081 0.02 -6.78 -5.05
C SER A 1081 0.57 -7.19 -3.70
N ASP A 1082 1.64 -6.55 -3.25
CA ASP A 1082 2.05 -6.61 -1.86
C ASP A 1082 0.94 -5.91 -1.05
N GLY A 1083 -0.20 -6.57 -0.82
CA GLY A 1083 -1.38 -5.93 -0.23
C GLY A 1083 -2.68 -6.71 -0.30
N ASP A 1084 -3.37 -6.72 -1.45
CA ASP A 1084 -4.82 -6.43 -1.40
C ASP A 1084 -5.80 -7.45 -2.02
N VAL A 1085 -5.44 -8.75 -2.11
CA VAL A 1085 -6.41 -9.84 -2.41
C VAL A 1085 -6.97 -10.56 -1.20
#